data_AF-A0A1I4PQ93-F1
#
_entry.id   AF-A0A1I4PQ93-F1
#
_cell.length_a   1.000
_cell.length_b   1.000
_cell.length_c   1.000
_cell.angle_alpha   90.00
_cell.angle_beta   90.00
_cell.angle_gamma   90.00
#
_symmetry.space_group_name_H-M   'P 1'
#
loop_
_entity.id
_entity.type
_entity.pdbx_description
1 polymer ?
#
loop_
_entity_poly.entity_id
_entity_poly.type
_entity_poly.pdbx_seq_one_letter_code
_entity_poly.pdbx_strand_id
1 'polypeptide(L)'
;MKYSNEISRTNGKPVAASGKGSERSQQQAADTIGFGMVQPSCINTLQRMIGNRAMQQLIQRTTNGNSDSNSTPMATGPNRWKKIVTWDEKAAAGKGAFVTSGPNYKPGLFDGDKNPLGYKAEHLKKDMATPIDEFRNFSLTKAWETDGSEQKVISKVKSVEDIDQLSMEEINSINPQSMVPYTILHDVLHQSWHEAKHELASSDSPQRIALMRKLWEYRQWHHNEVLNETKNTVNSVKNDAKGLDKWAAAGSTTLTSDIDVNLKGNHTEYAVQVYNQLFKKGIPSGHVWEVESGVAYDVNVYALDFMHAAFTFSKESKLADGGRITGKEGARKDQAKGGFTEEMIGRRDTGDQKIWSLVKMRLYMTKEQWGSYVSTTKPDYDTLNQVELRYSEYFNTLQKKMINEAGLPLNQADGLINEAVATEETGIKQIDKVAEILALKQKTKGVSLAEDTIAEQAKMGASNRIYEERLKEIKKVRLELEERIGRYNELLVAKETGGPSRVRSASAGQTELEILKGALEMELRHLRRLLSEAAMFSNEAYLTDAAVNHAVVGIQSGMDLKQTKTESMINVNENVADCLKEIARHGGGKGEEFLGEAAYKASKYFFRLADAAKNMGLSTVAGVNTLYDAGYEISIELKGRGGGNVELQSAEAIRKYFGGSVKTPDELVAKIVEIGTAVSVAFSASEGNKNELGKAMPSEKNARNAN
;
A
#
# COMPACT_ATOMS: atom_id res chain seq x y z
N MET A 1 -15.18 -41.88 -10.88
CA MET A 1 -14.83 -43.24 -11.36
C MET A 1 -13.50 -43.63 -10.73
N LYS A 2 -13.28 -44.90 -10.39
CA LYS A 2 -12.01 -45.38 -9.81
C LYS A 2 -10.98 -45.63 -10.91
N TYR A 3 -9.70 -45.36 -10.64
CA TYR A 3 -8.64 -46.38 -10.68
C TYR A 3 -7.37 -45.87 -9.99
N SER A 4 -6.69 -46.78 -9.28
CA SER A 4 -5.36 -46.63 -8.68
C SER A 4 -4.32 -47.37 -9.53
N ASN A 5 -3.03 -47.01 -9.41
CA ASN A 5 -1.99 -47.94 -8.95
C ASN A 5 -0.59 -47.30 -8.90
N GLU A 6 0.31 -48.02 -8.22
CA GLU A 6 1.58 -47.57 -7.64
C GLU A 6 2.83 -48.16 -8.32
N ILE A 7 4.00 -47.54 -8.04
CA ILE A 7 5.36 -48.14 -7.89
C ILE A 7 5.93 -48.87 -9.14
N SER A 8 7.06 -48.43 -9.73
CA SER A 8 8.40 -48.75 -9.18
C SER A 8 9.56 -47.94 -9.80
N ARG A 9 10.65 -47.76 -9.03
CA ARG A 9 11.97 -47.29 -9.51
C ARG A 9 12.88 -48.47 -9.85
N THR A 10 13.68 -48.37 -10.93
CA THR A 10 14.96 -49.09 -11.07
C THR A 10 15.98 -48.27 -11.87
N ASN A 11 17.26 -48.33 -11.46
CA ASN A 11 18.38 -47.61 -12.07
C ASN A 11 18.93 -48.30 -13.33
N GLY A 12 19.52 -47.54 -14.26
CA GLY A 12 20.34 -48.06 -15.36
C GLY A 12 20.95 -46.94 -16.23
N LYS A 13 22.29 -46.88 -16.32
CA LYS A 13 23.06 -45.85 -17.04
C LYS A 13 23.43 -46.29 -18.50
N PRO A 14 24.05 -45.43 -19.34
CA PRO A 14 23.69 -45.34 -20.76
C PRO A 14 24.61 -46.10 -21.74
N VAL A 15 24.14 -46.24 -22.98
CA VAL A 15 24.97 -46.49 -24.17
C VAL A 15 24.50 -45.58 -25.31
N ALA A 16 25.44 -45.00 -26.05
CA ALA A 16 25.17 -44.17 -27.23
C ALA A 16 25.52 -44.95 -28.52
N ALA A 17 24.76 -44.75 -29.60
CA ALA A 17 25.28 -44.44 -30.96
C ALA A 17 24.20 -44.51 -32.07
N SER A 18 24.26 -43.54 -32.99
CA SER A 18 23.99 -43.62 -34.44
C SER A 18 22.70 -44.25 -35.00
N GLY A 19 22.04 -43.52 -35.91
CA GLY A 19 21.11 -44.11 -36.90
C GLY A 19 20.26 -43.07 -37.64
N LYS A 20 20.48 -42.88 -38.95
CA LYS A 20 19.66 -42.02 -39.82
C LYS A 20 18.56 -42.86 -40.50
N GLY A 21 17.42 -42.24 -40.86
CA GLY A 21 16.69 -42.64 -42.08
C GLY A 21 15.15 -42.62 -42.03
N SER A 22 14.55 -42.01 -43.07
CA SER A 22 13.16 -42.13 -43.59
C SER A 22 11.99 -41.96 -42.61
N GLU A 23 11.15 -40.93 -42.71
CA GLU A 23 10.18 -40.59 -43.78
C GLU A 23 8.90 -41.45 -43.85
N ARG A 24 7.77 -40.75 -43.88
CA ARG A 24 6.42 -41.16 -44.33
C ARG A 24 5.74 -42.33 -43.59
N SER A 25 4.89 -41.98 -42.62
CA SER A 25 3.44 -42.18 -42.77
C SER A 25 2.65 -41.60 -41.59
N GLN A 26 1.76 -40.63 -41.88
CA GLN A 26 0.40 -40.49 -41.35
C GLN A 26 -0.13 -39.12 -41.74
N GLN A 27 -1.00 -39.11 -42.74
CA GLN A 27 -1.81 -37.95 -43.12
C GLN A 27 -3.28 -38.39 -43.07
N GLN A 28 -4.18 -37.42 -42.84
CA GLN A 28 -5.63 -37.57 -42.66
C GLN A 28 -6.10 -37.94 -41.25
N ALA A 29 -6.36 -36.91 -40.42
CA ALA A 29 -7.75 -36.52 -40.08
C ALA A 29 -7.78 -35.28 -39.17
N ALA A 30 -7.98 -34.09 -39.74
CA ALA A 30 -8.56 -32.89 -39.07
C ALA A 30 -8.62 -31.71 -40.06
N ASP A 31 -9.67 -31.63 -40.88
CA ASP A 31 -10.05 -30.42 -41.62
C ASP A 31 -11.28 -29.76 -40.96
N THR A 32 -11.47 -28.45 -41.18
CA THR A 32 -12.59 -27.59 -40.69
C THR A 32 -12.62 -27.42 -39.15
N ILE A 33 -12.48 -26.24 -38.52
CA ILE A 33 -12.35 -24.80 -38.89
C ILE A 33 -11.48 -24.14 -37.79
N GLY A 34 -10.67 -23.09 -37.97
CA GLY A 34 -10.30 -22.27 -39.14
C GLY A 34 -9.88 -20.84 -38.70
N PHE A 35 -8.90 -20.23 -39.38
CA PHE A 35 -8.16 -18.98 -39.04
C PHE A 35 -7.33 -19.03 -37.72
N GLY A 36 -6.04 -18.71 -37.71
CA GLY A 36 -5.14 -18.33 -38.81
C GLY A 36 -3.86 -17.64 -38.31
N MET A 37 -2.88 -18.41 -37.81
CA MET A 37 -1.54 -17.88 -37.49
C MET A 37 -0.65 -17.81 -38.73
N VAL A 38 0.10 -16.73 -38.89
CA VAL A 38 1.21 -16.59 -39.85
C VAL A 38 2.44 -16.03 -39.15
N GLN A 39 3.59 -16.66 -39.39
CA GLN A 39 4.95 -16.30 -39.00
C GLN A 39 5.88 -16.76 -40.15
N PRO A 40 7.13 -16.27 -40.27
CA PRO A 40 7.56 -14.89 -40.10
C PRO A 40 8.59 -14.48 -41.19
N SER A 41 8.25 -13.57 -42.12
CA SER A 41 9.25 -12.99 -43.03
C SER A 41 8.81 -11.63 -43.60
N CYS A 42 9.54 -10.57 -43.24
CA CYS A 42 9.80 -9.32 -44.00
C CYS A 42 10.39 -8.22 -43.09
N ILE A 43 11.56 -8.48 -42.51
CA ILE A 43 12.44 -7.40 -42.03
C ILE A 43 13.01 -6.71 -43.27
N ASN A 44 12.49 -5.53 -43.66
CA ASN A 44 13.21 -4.47 -44.42
C ASN A 44 12.41 -3.21 -44.86
N THR A 45 11.21 -2.90 -44.34
CA THR A 45 10.43 -1.71 -44.80
C THR A 45 10.07 -0.69 -43.72
N LEU A 46 10.62 -0.80 -42.49
CA LEU A 46 10.38 0.15 -41.39
C LEU A 46 11.65 0.85 -40.87
N GLN A 47 12.73 0.82 -41.66
CA GLN A 47 14.02 1.45 -41.36
C GLN A 47 14.34 2.63 -42.30
N ARG A 48 13.31 3.29 -42.87
CA ARG A 48 13.49 4.34 -43.90
C ARG A 48 12.62 5.61 -43.78
N MET A 49 11.92 5.84 -42.67
CA MET A 49 11.04 7.02 -42.53
C MET A 49 11.17 7.88 -41.26
N ILE A 50 12.03 7.54 -40.29
CA ILE A 50 12.33 8.46 -39.16
C ILE A 50 13.84 8.50 -38.93
N GLY A 51 14.48 9.53 -39.48
CA GLY A 51 15.92 9.79 -39.31
C GLY A 51 16.41 10.98 -40.13
N ASN A 52 16.95 12.00 -39.43
CA ASN A 52 17.68 13.15 -39.96
C ASN A 52 16.97 14.14 -40.90
N ARG A 53 16.40 15.22 -40.32
CA ARG A 53 16.73 16.63 -40.66
C ARG A 53 15.96 17.62 -39.77
N ALA A 54 16.64 18.17 -38.75
CA ALA A 54 16.35 19.47 -38.10
C ALA A 54 17.34 19.82 -36.96
N MET A 55 18.14 18.86 -36.48
CA MET A 55 19.13 19.06 -35.41
C MET A 55 20.46 19.65 -35.94
N GLN A 56 20.43 20.85 -36.54
CA GLN A 56 21.64 21.50 -37.09
C GLN A 56 21.64 23.05 -37.11
N GLN A 57 20.82 23.73 -36.30
CA GLN A 57 20.87 25.21 -36.19
C GLN A 57 20.66 25.76 -34.76
N LEU A 58 21.31 25.17 -33.73
CA LEU A 58 21.31 25.81 -32.39
C LEU A 58 22.58 25.58 -31.54
N ILE A 59 23.77 25.65 -32.16
CA ILE A 59 25.01 25.99 -31.44
C ILE A 59 25.77 27.04 -32.26
N GLN A 60 25.35 28.31 -32.15
CA GLN A 60 26.21 29.48 -32.34
C GLN A 60 25.47 30.77 -31.92
N ARG A 61 26.23 31.68 -31.27
CA ARG A 61 25.87 33.07 -30.90
C ARG A 61 25.00 33.29 -29.65
N THR A 62 25.67 33.27 -28.49
CA THR A 62 25.34 34.14 -27.36
C THR A 62 26.58 34.97 -26.97
N THR A 63 26.74 36.13 -27.59
CA THR A 63 27.61 37.22 -27.14
C THR A 63 27.03 38.55 -27.61
N ASN A 64 26.62 39.42 -26.68
CA ASN A 64 26.45 40.89 -26.74
C ASN A 64 25.60 41.46 -27.90
N GLY A 65 24.75 42.48 -27.74
CA GLY A 65 24.44 43.39 -26.63
C GLY A 65 24.00 44.75 -27.22
N ASN A 66 23.09 45.48 -26.55
CA ASN A 66 22.65 46.88 -26.82
C ASN A 66 22.41 47.36 -28.27
N SER A 67 21.20 47.85 -28.57
CA SER A 67 20.88 49.31 -28.55
C SER A 67 19.57 49.70 -29.28
N ASP A 68 18.79 50.51 -28.58
CA ASP A 68 17.91 51.63 -28.98
C ASP A 68 17.26 51.81 -30.38
N SER A 69 16.01 52.28 -30.30
CA SER A 69 15.39 53.40 -31.04
C SER A 69 14.40 53.15 -32.21
N ASN A 70 13.14 53.46 -31.89
CA ASN A 70 12.18 54.29 -32.64
C ASN A 70 12.00 54.14 -34.16
N SER A 71 10.79 53.75 -34.58
CA SER A 71 9.79 54.74 -35.07
C SER A 71 8.38 54.17 -35.27
N THR A 72 7.38 54.92 -34.82
CA THR A 72 5.94 54.82 -35.15
C THR A 72 5.57 56.10 -35.95
N PRO A 73 4.44 56.22 -36.69
CA PRO A 73 3.13 56.40 -36.01
C PRO A 73 1.82 56.00 -36.76
N MET A 74 0.72 56.07 -35.99
CA MET A 74 -0.71 56.26 -36.34
C MET A 74 -1.51 55.04 -36.83
N ALA A 75 -2.77 54.80 -36.43
CA ALA A 75 -3.66 55.34 -35.37
C ALA A 75 -4.86 54.34 -35.19
N THR A 76 -5.83 54.42 -34.25
CA THR A 76 -6.29 55.49 -33.33
C THR A 76 -6.44 55.01 -31.86
N GLY A 77 -7.66 54.85 -31.34
CA GLY A 77 -8.05 54.43 -29.98
C GLY A 77 -9.59 54.38 -29.84
N PRO A 78 -10.22 54.57 -28.65
CA PRO A 78 -9.60 54.90 -27.36
C PRO A 78 -10.23 54.28 -26.07
N ASN A 79 -9.50 54.40 -24.94
CA ASN A 79 -9.99 54.65 -23.56
C ASN A 79 -10.79 53.55 -22.79
N ARG A 80 -10.74 53.43 -21.45
CA ARG A 80 -9.87 53.85 -20.29
C ARG A 80 -10.59 53.25 -19.04
N TRP A 81 -10.00 52.78 -17.93
CA TRP A 81 -9.01 53.37 -17.02
C TRP A 81 -8.36 52.31 -16.10
N LYS A 82 -7.19 52.63 -15.54
CA LYS A 82 -6.47 51.86 -14.49
C LYS A 82 -6.99 52.17 -13.09
N LYS A 83 -6.72 51.27 -12.13
CA LYS A 83 -6.09 51.70 -10.85
C LYS A 83 -5.21 50.60 -10.24
N ILE A 84 -3.98 50.98 -9.89
CA ILE A 84 -3.09 50.24 -8.99
C ILE A 84 -3.38 50.77 -7.57
N VAL A 85 -3.47 49.88 -6.59
CA VAL A 85 -3.38 50.24 -5.17
C VAL A 85 -2.56 49.15 -4.45
N THR A 86 -1.47 49.57 -3.81
CA THR A 86 -0.66 48.80 -2.86
C THR A 86 -1.46 48.49 -1.60
N TRP A 87 -1.19 47.36 -0.93
CA TRP A 87 -1.62 47.16 0.45
C TRP A 87 -0.43 46.90 1.38
N ASP A 88 -0.51 47.53 2.54
CA ASP A 88 0.50 47.66 3.59
C ASP A 88 -0.09 47.10 4.90
N GLU A 89 0.73 46.94 5.93
CA GLU A 89 0.35 46.24 7.16
C GLU A 89 -0.55 47.05 8.13
N LYS A 90 -1.22 46.28 9.01
CA LYS A 90 -1.71 46.60 10.39
C LYS A 90 -3.16 47.08 10.60
N ALA A 91 -3.66 46.60 11.76
CA ALA A 91 -4.75 47.12 12.61
C ALA A 91 -6.21 46.88 12.12
N ALA A 92 -7.21 46.57 12.97
CA ALA A 92 -7.20 46.28 14.42
C ALA A 92 -8.40 45.40 14.87
N ALA A 93 -8.18 44.68 15.97
CA ALA A 93 -9.03 44.39 17.14
C ALA A 93 -10.56 44.70 17.18
N GLY A 94 -11.32 43.73 17.73
CA GLY A 94 -12.65 43.89 18.35
C GLY A 94 -13.29 42.51 18.65
N LYS A 95 -13.19 41.93 19.86
CA LYS A 95 -13.97 42.14 21.12
C LYS A 95 -15.41 41.58 21.13
N GLY A 96 -15.64 40.60 22.03
CA GLY A 96 -16.94 40.18 22.59
C GLY A 96 -17.65 39.03 21.85
N ALA A 97 -18.49 38.20 22.48
CA ALA A 97 -18.65 37.87 23.91
C ALA A 97 -19.47 36.55 24.04
N PHE A 98 -19.42 35.88 25.19
CA PHE A 98 -20.13 34.62 25.50
C PHE A 98 -21.66 34.69 25.38
N VAL A 99 -22.29 33.60 24.92
CA VAL A 99 -23.42 32.97 25.63
C VAL A 99 -23.30 31.44 25.54
N THR A 100 -23.22 30.78 26.70
CA THR A 100 -23.32 29.32 26.84
C THR A 100 -24.65 28.96 27.48
N SER A 101 -25.39 28.00 26.93
CA SER A 101 -26.43 27.29 27.69
C SER A 101 -26.54 25.83 27.27
N GLY A 102 -26.63 24.97 28.27
CA GLY A 102 -26.92 23.55 28.17
C GLY A 102 -27.23 23.03 29.58
N PRO A 103 -27.99 21.94 29.75
CA PRO A 103 -28.23 21.37 31.07
C PRO A 103 -27.53 20.01 31.28
N ASN A 104 -26.70 19.98 32.32
CA ASN A 104 -26.57 18.90 33.31
C ASN A 104 -26.18 17.47 32.87
N TYR A 105 -24.96 17.08 33.24
CA TYR A 105 -24.72 15.78 33.87
C TYR A 105 -23.72 15.92 35.03
N LYS A 106 -23.95 15.23 36.16
CA LYS A 106 -23.06 15.25 37.33
C LYS A 106 -22.06 14.08 37.27
N PRO A 107 -20.78 14.26 37.63
CA PRO A 107 -19.87 13.16 37.89
C PRO A 107 -20.09 12.57 39.30
N GLY A 108 -20.12 11.24 39.39
CA GLY A 108 -20.09 10.50 40.65
C GLY A 108 -18.67 10.18 41.11
N LEU A 109 -18.53 9.98 42.42
CA LEU A 109 -17.27 9.75 43.15
C LEU A 109 -16.36 8.67 42.54
N PHE A 110 -15.06 8.93 42.56
CA PHE A 110 -14.07 7.96 43.00
C PHE A 110 -13.04 8.66 43.90
N ASP A 111 -12.81 8.07 45.06
CA ASP A 111 -11.83 8.44 46.07
C ASP A 111 -10.85 7.26 46.21
N GLY A 112 -9.55 7.50 46.45
CA GLY A 112 -8.53 6.44 46.47
C GLY A 112 -7.20 6.79 45.79
N ASP A 113 -6.39 7.56 46.51
CA ASP A 113 -5.03 7.99 46.18
C ASP A 113 -3.98 6.91 45.76
N LYS A 114 -3.05 7.35 44.88
CA LYS A 114 -1.68 6.84 44.59
C LYS A 114 -1.45 5.71 43.57
N ASN A 115 -0.81 6.10 42.46
CA ASN A 115 0.05 5.30 41.57
C ASN A 115 1.52 5.43 42.07
N PRO A 116 2.41 4.40 41.99
CA PRO A 116 3.79 4.46 42.50
C PRO A 116 4.70 5.59 42.02
N LEU A 117 4.30 6.37 41.00
CA LEU A 117 5.04 7.53 40.50
C LEU A 117 4.52 8.91 40.96
N GLY A 118 3.51 8.97 41.84
CA GLY A 118 3.13 10.20 42.55
C GLY A 118 2.44 11.32 41.75
N TYR A 119 2.17 11.12 40.45
CA TYR A 119 1.48 12.11 39.63
C TYR A 119 -0.05 12.11 39.84
N LYS A 120 -0.63 13.32 39.95
CA LYS A 120 -2.09 13.51 40.02
C LYS A 120 -2.74 13.28 38.65
N ALA A 121 -3.86 12.55 38.62
CA ALA A 121 -4.61 12.22 37.41
C ALA A 121 -5.16 13.45 36.64
N GLU A 122 -5.15 14.63 37.26
CA GLU A 122 -5.64 15.89 36.70
C GLU A 122 -4.69 16.51 35.66
N HIS A 123 -3.43 16.08 35.56
CA HIS A 123 -2.48 16.60 34.56
C HIS A 123 -2.55 15.82 33.22
N LEU A 124 -2.74 14.50 33.28
CA LEU A 124 -2.80 13.63 32.08
C LEU A 124 -3.97 13.91 31.13
N LYS A 125 -5.03 14.60 31.57
CA LYS A 125 -6.17 14.95 30.71
C LYS A 125 -5.99 16.26 29.92
N LYS A 126 -4.95 17.04 30.20
CA LYS A 126 -4.69 18.32 29.50
C LYS A 126 -3.73 18.17 28.32
N ASP A 127 -2.84 17.18 28.38
CA ASP A 127 -1.76 17.00 27.40
C ASP A 127 -2.15 16.16 26.17
N MET A 128 -3.37 15.62 26.11
CA MET A 128 -3.88 14.83 24.98
C MET A 128 -4.93 15.56 24.12
N ALA A 129 -5.12 16.87 24.30
CA ALA A 129 -6.15 17.64 23.60
C ALA A 129 -5.78 19.11 23.32
N THR A 130 -4.60 19.35 22.72
CA THR A 130 -4.30 20.63 22.04
C THR A 130 -3.74 20.34 20.64
N PRO A 131 -4.16 21.04 19.56
CA PRO A 131 -3.89 20.60 18.19
C PRO A 131 -2.60 21.17 17.59
N ILE A 132 -2.11 20.43 16.58
CA ILE A 132 -1.23 20.75 15.43
C ILE A 132 -0.94 22.24 15.06
N ASP A 133 -1.79 23.20 15.42
CA ASP A 133 -1.65 24.60 15.02
C ASP A 133 -0.54 25.38 15.76
N GLU A 134 -0.13 24.99 16.98
CA GLU A 134 0.97 25.66 17.68
C GLU A 134 2.36 25.41 17.04
N PHE A 135 2.51 24.35 16.25
CA PHE A 135 3.75 24.06 15.50
C PHE A 135 3.95 24.93 14.26
N ARG A 136 2.95 25.70 13.81
CA ARG A 136 2.97 26.39 12.50
C ARG A 136 3.73 27.72 12.44
N ASN A 137 4.15 28.28 13.58
CA ASN A 137 4.62 29.67 13.66
C ASN A 137 6.14 29.84 13.92
N PHE A 138 6.96 28.79 13.72
CA PHE A 138 8.41 28.94 13.83
C PHE A 138 9.02 29.46 12.52
N SER A 139 9.86 30.51 12.60
CA SER A 139 10.40 31.18 11.41
C SER A 139 11.55 30.38 10.78
N LEU A 140 11.35 29.92 9.54
CA LEU A 140 12.28 29.08 8.77
C LEU A 140 13.70 29.65 8.60
N THR A 141 13.93 30.94 8.87
CA THR A 141 15.24 31.60 8.71
C THR A 141 16.17 31.48 9.92
N LYS A 142 15.74 30.86 11.03
CA LYS A 142 16.58 30.69 12.25
C LYS A 142 16.95 29.24 12.62
N ALA A 143 16.48 28.24 11.88
CA ALA A 143 16.67 26.82 12.25
C ALA A 143 18.03 26.21 11.84
N TRP A 144 18.84 26.92 11.06
CA TRP A 144 20.04 26.36 10.39
C TRP A 144 21.36 26.64 11.10
N GLU A 145 21.37 27.52 12.10
CA GLU A 145 22.54 27.74 12.95
C GLU A 145 22.53 26.70 14.07
N THR A 146 23.27 25.60 13.89
CA THR A 146 23.61 24.69 14.99
C THR A 146 24.27 25.51 16.10
N ASP A 147 23.71 25.50 17.31
CA ASP A 147 24.41 26.10 18.44
C ASP A 147 25.67 25.28 18.80
N GLY A 148 26.51 25.84 19.67
CA GLY A 148 27.76 25.18 20.07
C GLY A 148 27.57 23.84 20.81
N SER A 149 26.35 23.53 21.28
CA SER A 149 26.02 22.24 21.90
C SER A 149 25.68 21.18 20.84
N GLU A 150 24.99 21.55 19.77
CA GLU A 150 24.66 20.62 18.67
C GLU A 150 25.90 20.15 17.89
N GLN A 151 26.84 21.05 17.61
CA GLN A 151 28.13 20.67 17.00
C GLN A 151 28.94 19.71 17.88
N LYS A 152 28.78 19.80 19.21
CA LYS A 152 29.41 18.89 20.17
C LYS A 152 28.82 17.47 20.09
N VAL A 153 27.52 17.34 19.81
CA VAL A 153 26.89 16.02 19.58
C VAL A 153 27.36 15.42 18.25
N ILE A 154 27.28 16.18 17.15
CA ILE A 154 27.72 15.69 15.81
C ILE A 154 29.20 15.30 15.80
N SER A 155 30.07 16.02 16.53
CA SER A 155 31.50 15.68 16.59
C SER A 155 31.79 14.43 17.45
N LYS A 156 30.94 14.11 18.43
CA LYS A 156 31.04 12.91 19.28
C LYS A 156 30.48 11.65 18.62
N VAL A 157 29.28 11.72 18.03
CA VAL A 157 28.60 10.52 17.51
C VAL A 157 29.11 10.19 16.11
N LYS A 158 29.90 9.12 15.99
CA LYS A 158 30.42 8.56 14.73
C LYS A 158 30.06 7.08 14.52
N SER A 159 29.61 6.43 15.58
CA SER A 159 29.17 5.04 15.66
C SER A 159 27.96 4.93 16.59
N VAL A 160 27.32 3.77 16.61
CA VAL A 160 26.21 3.49 17.52
C VAL A 160 26.70 3.45 18.98
N GLU A 161 27.91 2.96 19.21
CA GLU A 161 28.57 2.88 20.52
C GLU A 161 28.85 4.26 21.14
N ASP A 162 29.10 5.30 20.33
CA ASP A 162 29.32 6.67 20.81
C ASP A 162 28.06 7.27 21.47
N ILE A 163 26.86 6.76 21.14
CA ILE A 163 25.59 7.23 21.69
C ILE A 163 25.53 6.98 23.20
N ASP A 164 26.10 5.87 23.67
CA ASP A 164 26.15 5.52 25.09
C ASP A 164 27.08 6.44 25.90
N GLN A 165 27.96 7.20 25.22
CA GLN A 165 28.87 8.20 25.82
C GLN A 165 28.27 9.62 25.88
N LEU A 166 27.07 9.83 25.36
CA LEU A 166 26.35 11.10 25.49
C LEU A 166 25.76 11.25 26.89
N SER A 167 25.77 12.48 27.42
CA SER A 167 24.95 12.79 28.59
C SER A 167 23.48 12.92 28.19
N MET A 168 22.58 12.62 29.14
CA MET A 168 21.14 12.87 28.93
C MET A 168 20.83 14.35 28.65
N GLU A 169 21.66 15.27 29.14
CA GLU A 169 21.55 16.70 28.84
C GLU A 169 21.87 16.98 27.36
N GLU A 170 22.97 16.41 26.85
CA GLU A 170 23.37 16.51 25.44
C GLU A 170 22.35 15.89 24.48
N ILE A 171 21.66 14.81 24.89
CA ILE A 171 20.56 14.22 24.10
C ILE A 171 19.30 15.10 24.17
N ASN A 172 18.93 15.57 25.36
CA ASN A 172 17.74 16.39 25.55
C ASN A 172 17.84 17.74 24.83
N SER A 173 19.05 18.31 24.70
CA SER A 173 19.31 19.57 23.98
C SER A 173 19.25 19.44 22.46
N ILE A 174 19.25 18.22 21.88
CA ILE A 174 19.09 18.03 20.42
C ILE A 174 17.77 18.65 19.99
N ASN A 175 17.82 19.60 19.05
CA ASN A 175 16.64 20.12 18.38
C ASN A 175 16.16 19.09 17.33
N PRO A 176 14.92 18.56 17.42
CA PRO A 176 14.41 17.61 16.42
C PRO A 176 14.26 18.18 15.00
N GLN A 177 14.50 19.48 14.78
CA GLN A 177 14.43 20.12 13.47
C GLN A 177 15.82 20.55 12.93
N SER A 178 16.91 20.27 13.65
CA SER A 178 18.27 20.60 13.22
C SER A 178 18.88 19.52 12.31
N MET A 179 20.13 19.72 11.92
CA MET A 179 20.91 18.72 11.18
C MET A 179 21.35 17.53 12.05
N VAL A 180 21.32 17.61 13.39
CA VAL A 180 21.85 16.54 14.27
C VAL A 180 21.10 15.22 14.07
N PRO A 181 19.74 15.17 14.12
CA PRO A 181 19.00 13.92 13.91
C PRO A 181 19.17 13.37 12.49
N TYR A 182 19.23 14.25 11.48
CA TYR A 182 19.50 13.88 10.09
C TYR A 182 20.86 13.19 9.98
N THR A 183 21.93 13.83 10.45
CA THR A 183 23.30 13.28 10.37
C THR A 183 23.42 11.95 11.11
N ILE A 184 22.81 11.79 12.28
CA ILE A 184 22.82 10.50 13.00
C ILE A 184 22.09 9.42 12.18
N LEU A 185 20.88 9.69 11.71
CA LEU A 185 20.10 8.69 10.97
C LEU A 185 20.69 8.39 9.58
N HIS A 186 21.34 9.37 8.94
CA HIS A 186 21.93 9.25 7.63
C HIS A 186 23.32 8.57 7.66
N ASP A 187 24.22 9.05 8.53
CA ASP A 187 25.63 8.64 8.54
C ASP A 187 25.93 7.49 9.52
N VAL A 188 25.20 7.41 10.64
CA VAL A 188 25.48 6.45 11.74
C VAL A 188 24.54 5.26 11.73
N LEU A 189 23.28 5.45 11.32
CA LEU A 189 22.26 4.40 11.18
C LEU A 189 21.94 4.12 9.70
N HIS A 190 22.91 4.39 8.83
CA HIS A 190 22.95 4.05 7.41
C HIS A 190 21.68 4.35 6.58
N GLN A 191 20.91 5.38 6.93
CA GLN A 191 19.61 5.69 6.32
C GLN A 191 18.57 4.56 6.46
N SER A 192 18.55 3.85 7.59
CA SER A 192 17.62 2.76 7.86
C SER A 192 16.81 2.96 9.14
N TRP A 193 15.48 3.02 9.02
CA TRP A 193 14.59 2.97 10.19
C TRP A 193 14.57 1.58 10.83
N HIS A 194 14.85 0.52 10.07
CA HIS A 194 14.98 -0.83 10.61
C HIS A 194 16.17 -0.92 11.58
N GLU A 195 17.33 -0.38 11.17
CA GLU A 195 18.52 -0.30 12.00
C GLU A 195 18.30 0.59 13.23
N ALA A 196 17.68 1.77 13.07
CA ALA A 196 17.30 2.63 14.19
C ALA A 196 16.39 1.92 15.21
N LYS A 197 15.42 1.12 14.74
CA LYS A 197 14.57 0.29 15.61
C LYS A 197 15.39 -0.78 16.35
N HIS A 198 16.29 -1.48 15.67
CA HIS A 198 17.15 -2.51 16.27
C HIS A 198 18.12 -1.93 17.31
N GLU A 199 18.94 -0.97 16.91
CA GLU A 199 20.05 -0.46 17.72
C GLU A 199 19.63 0.43 18.88
N LEU A 200 18.51 1.15 18.73
CA LEU A 200 18.10 2.16 19.71
C LEU A 200 16.83 1.80 20.48
N ALA A 201 15.79 1.31 19.81
CA ALA A 201 14.50 1.05 20.46
C ALA A 201 14.48 -0.27 21.24
N SER A 202 15.29 -1.25 20.82
CA SER A 202 15.44 -2.56 21.48
C SER A 202 16.58 -2.62 22.51
N SER A 203 17.27 -1.50 22.75
CA SER A 203 18.38 -1.42 23.70
C SER A 203 17.91 -1.11 25.12
N ASP A 204 18.56 -1.71 26.12
CA ASP A 204 18.40 -1.33 27.54
C ASP A 204 19.02 0.04 27.89
N SER A 205 19.79 0.65 26.97
CA SER A 205 20.46 1.94 27.18
C SER A 205 19.45 3.11 27.23
N PRO A 206 19.33 3.83 28.37
CA PRO A 206 18.45 4.99 28.48
C PRO A 206 18.79 6.09 27.46
N GLN A 207 20.08 6.27 27.17
CA GLN A 207 20.60 7.20 26.16
C GLN A 207 20.08 6.86 24.77
N ARG A 208 20.19 5.59 24.35
CA ARG A 208 19.72 5.16 23.02
C ARG A 208 18.20 5.29 22.90
N ILE A 209 17.43 4.90 23.92
CA ILE A 209 15.97 5.10 23.95
C ILE A 209 15.61 6.59 23.87
N ALA A 210 16.35 7.47 24.55
CA ALA A 210 16.12 8.91 24.51
C ALA A 210 16.47 9.51 23.14
N LEU A 211 17.55 9.07 22.51
CA LEU A 211 17.90 9.48 21.15
C LEU A 211 16.86 8.98 20.13
N MET A 212 16.34 7.75 20.28
CA MET A 212 15.26 7.24 19.44
C MET A 212 14.01 8.13 19.47
N ARG A 213 13.70 8.75 20.62
CA ARG A 213 12.62 9.76 20.71
C ARG A 213 12.92 11.00 19.88
N LYS A 214 14.15 11.51 19.92
CA LYS A 214 14.59 12.65 19.09
C LYS A 214 14.58 12.33 17.59
N LEU A 215 15.01 11.13 17.19
CA LEU A 215 14.93 10.68 15.80
C LEU A 215 13.47 10.49 15.34
N TRP A 216 12.59 10.01 16.22
CA TRP A 216 11.15 9.91 15.96
C TRP A 216 10.50 11.30 15.80
N GLU A 217 10.83 12.27 16.66
CA GLU A 217 10.38 13.67 16.54
C GLU A 217 10.85 14.29 15.21
N TYR A 218 12.11 14.07 14.82
CA TYR A 218 12.65 14.51 13.53
C TYR A 218 11.94 13.84 12.35
N ARG A 219 11.75 12.52 12.37
CA ARG A 219 11.01 11.75 11.35
C ARG A 219 9.61 12.33 11.15
N GLN A 220 8.90 12.61 12.25
CA GLN A 220 7.53 13.16 12.27
C GLN A 220 7.46 14.62 11.80
N TRP A 221 8.50 15.42 11.99
CA TRP A 221 8.58 16.75 11.37
C TRP A 221 8.93 16.65 9.88
N HIS A 222 10.01 15.94 9.53
CA HIS A 222 10.56 15.93 8.18
C HIS A 222 9.58 15.37 7.14
N HIS A 223 8.93 14.23 7.41
CA HIS A 223 7.99 13.66 6.45
C HIS A 223 6.78 14.57 6.20
N ASN A 224 6.35 15.35 7.20
CA ASN A 224 5.28 16.34 7.05
C ASN A 224 5.73 17.54 6.21
N GLU A 225 6.98 17.98 6.32
CA GLU A 225 7.53 19.01 5.44
C GLU A 225 7.65 18.53 3.98
N VAL A 226 8.03 17.27 3.75
CA VAL A 226 7.99 16.66 2.40
C VAL A 226 6.55 16.59 1.87
N LEU A 227 5.54 16.29 2.71
CA LEU A 227 4.12 16.31 2.32
C LEU A 227 3.59 17.73 2.05
N ASN A 228 4.00 18.72 2.84
CA ASN A 228 3.69 20.13 2.60
C ASN A 228 4.25 20.59 1.25
N GLU A 229 5.51 20.28 0.95
CA GLU A 229 6.12 20.67 -0.33
C GLU A 229 5.58 19.86 -1.51
N THR A 230 5.20 18.60 -1.29
CA THR A 230 4.44 17.81 -2.27
C THR A 230 3.12 18.50 -2.63
N LYS A 231 2.37 18.99 -1.62
CA LYS A 231 1.11 19.72 -1.84
C LYS A 231 1.34 21.02 -2.63
N ASN A 232 2.36 21.79 -2.25
CA ASN A 232 2.73 23.03 -2.96
C ASN A 232 3.05 22.75 -4.43
N THR A 233 3.94 21.78 -4.68
CA THR A 233 4.36 21.36 -6.01
C THR A 233 3.18 20.86 -6.85
N VAL A 234 2.36 19.95 -6.32
CA VAL A 234 1.21 19.37 -7.05
C VAL A 234 0.18 20.44 -7.40
N ASN A 235 -0.21 21.28 -6.44
CA ASN A 235 -1.25 22.30 -6.66
C ASN A 235 -0.78 23.39 -7.63
N SER A 236 0.51 23.75 -7.58
CA SER A 236 1.16 24.66 -8.53
C SER A 236 1.21 24.08 -9.95
N VAL A 237 1.79 22.88 -10.12
CA VAL A 237 1.97 22.22 -11.43
C VAL A 237 0.63 21.90 -12.12
N LYS A 238 -0.42 21.61 -11.34
CA LYS A 238 -1.74 21.26 -11.87
C LYS A 238 -2.70 22.45 -11.96
N ASN A 239 -2.33 23.61 -11.41
CA ASN A 239 -3.20 24.78 -11.29
C ASN A 239 -4.56 24.46 -10.63
N ASP A 240 -4.53 23.57 -9.63
CA ASP A 240 -5.68 23.17 -8.83
C ASP A 240 -5.35 23.35 -7.34
N ALA A 241 -5.95 24.37 -6.71
CA ALA A 241 -5.79 24.65 -5.29
C ALA A 241 -6.34 23.53 -4.36
N LYS A 242 -7.08 22.56 -4.92
CA LYS A 242 -7.58 21.35 -4.24
C LYS A 242 -6.98 20.05 -4.81
N GLY A 243 -5.90 20.15 -5.60
CA GLY A 243 -5.23 19.02 -6.23
C GLY A 243 -4.75 17.96 -5.23
N LEU A 244 -4.07 18.40 -4.18
CA LEU A 244 -3.87 17.70 -2.93
C LEU A 244 -4.43 18.57 -1.79
N ASP A 245 -5.47 18.07 -1.11
CA ASP A 245 -6.18 18.77 -0.02
C ASP A 245 -5.50 18.49 1.33
N LYS A 246 -5.41 17.21 1.69
CA LYS A 246 -4.97 16.74 3.01
C LYS A 246 -4.47 15.30 2.95
N TRP A 247 -3.86 14.85 4.03
CA TRP A 247 -3.47 13.46 4.26
C TRP A 247 -3.90 13.00 5.65
N ALA A 248 -3.84 11.70 5.90
CA ALA A 248 -3.88 11.14 7.24
C ALA A 248 -2.76 10.08 7.34
N ALA A 249 -1.91 10.20 8.35
CA ALA A 249 -0.95 9.16 8.72
C ALA A 249 -1.62 8.22 9.73
N ALA A 250 -2.00 7.02 9.29
CA ALA A 250 -2.37 5.96 10.20
C ALA A 250 -1.11 5.35 10.85
N GLY A 251 -1.26 4.72 12.02
CA GLY A 251 -0.19 3.98 12.68
C GLY A 251 0.80 4.81 13.52
N SER A 252 1.11 6.06 13.12
CA SER A 252 2.23 6.83 13.68
C SER A 252 2.03 7.42 15.10
N THR A 253 1.98 6.54 16.11
CA THR A 253 1.81 6.93 17.53
C THR A 253 2.85 6.33 18.47
N THR A 254 3.74 5.47 17.99
CA THR A 254 4.82 4.87 18.80
C THR A 254 6.19 5.05 18.14
N LEU A 255 7.26 4.83 18.90
CA LEU A 255 8.63 5.00 18.40
C LEU A 255 8.95 4.06 17.23
N THR A 256 8.41 2.85 17.24
CA THR A 256 8.71 1.81 16.27
C THR A 256 7.60 1.59 15.23
N SER A 257 6.50 2.35 15.29
CA SER A 257 5.40 2.23 14.34
C SER A 257 5.73 2.81 12.97
N ASP A 258 5.21 2.14 11.95
CA ASP A 258 5.27 2.49 10.54
C ASP A 258 4.31 3.67 10.26
N ILE A 259 4.53 4.42 9.19
CA ILE A 259 3.73 5.61 8.82
C ILE A 259 2.97 5.34 7.53
N ASP A 260 1.66 5.10 7.64
CA ASP A 260 0.77 4.86 6.50
C ASP A 260 0.05 6.15 6.06
N VAL A 261 0.61 6.87 5.09
CA VAL A 261 0.08 8.15 4.60
C VAL A 261 -0.96 7.93 3.50
N ASN A 262 -2.22 8.18 3.82
CA ASN A 262 -3.33 8.16 2.88
C ASN A 262 -3.62 9.57 2.35
N LEU A 263 -3.26 9.82 1.08
CA LEU A 263 -3.45 11.13 0.42
C LEU A 263 -4.93 11.36 0.04
N LYS A 264 -5.37 12.62 0.00
CA LYS A 264 -6.75 13.02 -0.36
C LYS A 264 -6.74 14.27 -1.23
N GLY A 265 -7.39 14.20 -2.41
CA GLY A 265 -7.46 15.28 -3.40
C GLY A 265 -7.74 14.76 -4.81
N ASN A 266 -7.65 15.61 -5.82
CA ASN A 266 -7.91 15.26 -7.24
C ASN A 266 -6.69 14.63 -7.97
N HIS A 267 -5.50 14.71 -7.37
CA HIS A 267 -4.21 14.41 -8.02
C HIS A 267 -3.30 13.48 -7.19
N THR A 268 -3.89 12.66 -6.32
CA THR A 268 -3.15 11.80 -5.40
C THR A 268 -2.19 10.82 -6.08
N GLU A 269 -2.55 10.32 -7.26
CA GLU A 269 -1.75 9.43 -8.11
C GLU A 269 -0.44 10.09 -8.57
N TYR A 270 -0.47 11.40 -8.84
CA TYR A 270 0.71 12.19 -9.18
C TYR A 270 1.49 12.61 -7.93
N ALA A 271 0.79 12.87 -6.83
CA ALA A 271 1.38 13.27 -5.57
C ALA A 271 2.31 12.20 -4.96
N VAL A 272 2.02 10.90 -5.10
CA VAL A 272 2.94 9.82 -4.69
C VAL A 272 4.30 9.96 -5.39
N GLN A 273 4.30 10.15 -6.71
CA GLN A 273 5.53 10.35 -7.49
C GLN A 273 6.28 11.62 -7.07
N VAL A 274 5.57 12.72 -6.82
CA VAL A 274 6.17 13.98 -6.37
C VAL A 274 6.79 13.82 -4.97
N TYR A 275 6.09 13.18 -4.03
CA TYR A 275 6.58 12.92 -2.69
C TYR A 275 7.87 12.11 -2.70
N ASN A 276 7.90 10.97 -3.40
CA ASN A 276 9.10 10.14 -3.49
C ASN A 276 10.28 10.90 -4.14
N GLN A 277 10.01 11.75 -5.14
CA GLN A 277 11.05 12.57 -5.76
C GLN A 277 11.58 13.66 -4.83
N LEU A 278 10.72 14.35 -4.07
CA LEU A 278 11.11 15.37 -3.11
C LEU A 278 11.85 14.77 -1.91
N PHE A 279 11.44 13.59 -1.46
CA PHE A 279 12.15 12.86 -0.39
C PHE A 279 13.61 12.58 -0.77
N LYS A 280 13.84 12.06 -1.99
CA LYS A 280 15.19 11.71 -2.45
C LYS A 280 16.04 12.91 -2.89
N LYS A 281 15.45 13.89 -3.60
CA LYS A 281 16.18 15.08 -4.09
C LYS A 281 16.37 16.15 -3.01
N GLY A 282 15.63 16.03 -1.92
CA GLY A 282 15.53 17.02 -0.87
C GLY A 282 14.48 18.10 -1.14
N ILE A 283 14.02 18.66 -0.03
CA ILE A 283 13.18 19.87 0.04
C ILE A 283 14.08 21.08 0.37
N PRO A 284 13.56 22.32 0.45
CA PRO A 284 14.39 23.50 0.74
C PRO A 284 15.20 23.47 2.06
N SER A 285 14.96 22.51 2.95
CA SER A 285 15.81 22.23 4.12
C SER A 285 17.19 21.65 3.80
N GLY A 286 17.41 21.15 2.58
CA GLY A 286 18.69 20.57 2.17
C GLY A 286 18.96 19.12 2.63
N HIS A 287 17.99 18.44 3.25
CA HIS A 287 18.10 17.01 3.57
C HIS A 287 17.92 16.16 2.31
N VAL A 288 18.83 15.24 2.02
CA VAL A 288 18.84 14.43 0.79
C VAL A 288 18.94 12.96 1.17
N TRP A 289 18.13 12.09 0.55
CA TRP A 289 18.11 10.66 0.90
C TRP A 289 18.46 9.79 -0.31
N GLU A 290 19.44 8.91 -0.14
CA GLU A 290 19.85 7.93 -1.15
C GLU A 290 18.80 6.83 -1.34
N VAL A 291 18.01 6.57 -0.30
CA VAL A 291 16.96 5.54 -0.23
C VAL A 291 15.54 6.11 -0.29
N GLU A 292 14.54 5.25 -0.48
CA GLU A 292 13.12 5.60 -0.39
C GLU A 292 12.69 5.89 1.05
N SER A 293 11.60 6.65 1.24
CA SER A 293 11.05 6.92 2.58
C SER A 293 10.60 5.67 3.33
N GLY A 294 10.28 4.59 2.62
CA GLY A 294 10.00 3.27 3.20
C GLY A 294 11.20 2.64 3.89
N VAL A 295 12.43 2.95 3.46
CA VAL A 295 13.67 2.44 4.09
C VAL A 295 14.15 3.42 5.17
N ALA A 296 14.30 4.70 4.80
CA ALA A 296 14.79 5.74 5.70
C ALA A 296 13.93 5.92 6.95
N TYR A 297 12.60 5.88 6.78
CA TYR A 297 11.62 6.21 7.81
C TYR A 297 10.50 5.17 7.95
N ASP A 298 10.45 4.05 7.22
CA ASP A 298 9.26 3.16 7.25
C ASP A 298 7.96 3.96 6.99
N VAL A 299 7.99 4.80 5.95
CA VAL A 299 6.87 5.63 5.48
C VAL A 299 6.37 5.13 4.14
N ASN A 300 5.09 4.74 4.11
CA ASN A 300 4.36 4.32 2.93
C ASN A 300 3.35 5.39 2.53
N VAL A 301 3.26 5.73 1.24
CA VAL A 301 2.37 6.78 0.73
C VAL A 301 1.46 6.24 -0.35
N TYR A 302 0.16 6.29 -0.08
CA TYR A 302 -0.90 5.73 -0.92
C TYR A 302 -1.70 6.82 -1.62
N ALA A 303 -2.06 6.59 -2.87
CA ALA A 303 -3.06 7.39 -3.56
C ALA A 303 -4.48 7.09 -3.03
N LEU A 304 -5.50 7.79 -3.53
CA LEU A 304 -6.88 7.35 -3.35
C LEU A 304 -7.12 6.08 -4.17
N ASP A 305 -6.93 4.92 -3.55
CA ASP A 305 -7.19 3.62 -4.18
C ASP A 305 -8.69 3.27 -4.09
N PHE A 306 -9.09 2.15 -3.46
CA PHE A 306 -10.50 1.80 -3.23
C PHE A 306 -11.23 2.72 -2.21
N MET A 307 -10.51 3.65 -1.57
CA MET A 307 -11.07 4.61 -0.62
C MET A 307 -11.30 5.97 -1.29
N HIS A 308 -12.56 6.34 -1.54
CA HIS A 308 -12.90 7.62 -2.18
C HIS A 308 -13.32 8.65 -1.12
N ALA A 309 -12.43 9.59 -0.81
CA ALA A 309 -12.55 10.49 0.35
C ALA A 309 -13.83 11.34 0.42
N ALA A 310 -14.52 11.59 -0.69
CA ALA A 310 -15.82 12.28 -0.71
C ALA A 310 -16.96 11.46 -0.07
N PHE A 311 -16.88 10.12 -0.15
CA PHE A 311 -17.92 9.21 0.32
C PHE A 311 -17.47 8.30 1.45
N THR A 312 -16.29 7.69 1.40
CA THR A 312 -15.88 6.63 2.36
C THR A 312 -15.77 7.09 3.82
N PHE A 313 -15.59 8.39 4.08
CA PHE A 313 -15.41 8.94 5.43
C PHE A 313 -16.18 10.23 5.73
N SER A 314 -17.12 10.64 4.87
CA SER A 314 -18.01 11.76 5.17
C SER A 314 -19.13 11.31 6.10
N LYS A 315 -19.71 12.20 6.92
CA LYS A 315 -20.92 11.87 7.71
C LYS A 315 -22.15 11.54 6.82
N GLU A 316 -22.00 11.72 5.51
CA GLU A 316 -22.98 11.45 4.46
C GLU A 316 -22.77 10.07 3.81
N SER A 317 -21.80 9.28 4.30
CA SER A 317 -21.62 7.85 3.99
C SER A 317 -22.80 7.01 4.50
N LYS A 318 -23.97 7.23 3.93
CA LYS A 318 -25.17 6.46 4.24
C LYS A 318 -24.99 5.05 3.72
N LEU A 319 -24.83 4.09 4.62
CA LEU A 319 -24.93 2.69 4.25
C LEU A 319 -26.27 2.48 3.51
N ALA A 320 -26.22 1.79 2.37
CA ALA A 320 -27.42 1.39 1.67
C ALA A 320 -28.25 0.43 2.53
N ASP A 321 -29.54 0.28 2.20
CA ASP A 321 -30.40 -0.76 2.77
C ASP A 321 -29.66 -2.11 2.78
N GLY A 322 -29.52 -2.70 3.97
CA GLY A 322 -28.71 -3.91 4.18
C GLY A 322 -27.26 -3.69 4.61
N GLY A 323 -26.78 -2.47 4.83
CA GLY A 323 -25.47 -2.21 5.44
C GLY A 323 -24.29 -2.27 4.46
N ARG A 324 -24.45 -1.87 3.20
CA ARG A 324 -23.34 -1.81 2.22
C ARG A 324 -22.86 -0.38 2.01
N ILE A 325 -21.57 -0.19 1.72
CA ILE A 325 -21.02 1.12 1.32
C ILE A 325 -21.70 1.62 0.03
N THR A 326 -22.03 2.90 0.01
CA THR A 326 -22.45 3.65 -1.18
C THR A 326 -21.35 4.57 -1.67
N GLY A 327 -21.33 4.89 -2.97
CA GLY A 327 -20.36 5.84 -3.54
C GLY A 327 -19.08 5.16 -4.00
N LYS A 328 -19.21 3.98 -4.63
CA LYS A 328 -18.11 3.38 -5.39
C LYS A 328 -17.85 4.22 -6.66
N GLU A 329 -16.70 4.03 -7.29
CA GLU A 329 -16.43 4.54 -8.64
C GLU A 329 -17.53 4.16 -9.65
N GLY A 330 -17.66 4.95 -10.72
CA GLY A 330 -18.70 4.78 -11.73
C GLY A 330 -20.08 5.37 -11.36
N ALA A 331 -20.14 6.20 -10.33
CA ALA A 331 -21.36 6.93 -9.94
C ALA A 331 -21.84 7.87 -11.06
N ARG A 332 -23.12 7.77 -11.39
CA ARG A 332 -23.77 8.46 -12.53
C ARG A 332 -25.25 8.74 -12.22
N LYS A 333 -25.95 9.50 -13.07
CA LYS A 333 -27.26 10.08 -12.72
C LYS A 333 -28.33 9.03 -12.37
N ASP A 334 -28.38 7.88 -13.04
CA ASP A 334 -29.28 6.75 -12.74
C ASP A 334 -28.71 5.77 -11.68
N GLN A 335 -27.43 5.92 -11.30
CA GLN A 335 -26.74 5.06 -10.35
C GLN A 335 -25.81 5.88 -9.45
N ALA A 336 -26.39 6.74 -8.61
CA ALA A 336 -25.64 7.63 -7.72
C ALA A 336 -24.71 6.90 -6.71
N LYS A 337 -24.93 5.60 -6.48
CA LYS A 337 -24.11 4.76 -5.58
C LYS A 337 -22.83 4.20 -6.25
N GLY A 338 -22.71 4.31 -7.59
CA GLY A 338 -21.64 3.69 -8.38
C GLY A 338 -21.65 2.16 -8.37
N GLY A 339 -20.60 1.56 -8.92
CA GLY A 339 -20.49 0.11 -9.13
C GLY A 339 -21.13 -0.39 -10.43
N PHE A 340 -21.42 -1.69 -10.48
CA PHE A 340 -21.98 -2.38 -11.65
C PHE A 340 -23.51 -2.54 -11.56
N THR A 341 -24.19 -2.54 -12.70
CA THR A 341 -25.59 -2.99 -12.82
C THR A 341 -25.72 -4.27 -13.63
N GLU A 342 -24.78 -4.54 -14.54
CA GLU A 342 -24.73 -5.80 -15.30
C GLU A 342 -24.15 -6.91 -14.41
N GLU A 343 -25.02 -7.83 -13.99
CA GLU A 343 -24.69 -8.91 -13.05
C GLU A 343 -23.49 -9.76 -13.52
N MET A 344 -23.34 -9.95 -14.83
CA MET A 344 -22.18 -10.66 -15.41
C MET A 344 -20.87 -9.90 -15.19
N ILE A 345 -20.87 -8.56 -15.31
CA ILE A 345 -19.67 -7.74 -15.12
C ILE A 345 -19.30 -7.70 -13.64
N GLY A 346 -20.29 -7.51 -12.75
CA GLY A 346 -20.08 -7.58 -11.30
C GLY A 346 -19.55 -8.95 -10.83
N ARG A 347 -20.04 -10.06 -11.41
CA ARG A 347 -19.50 -11.41 -11.16
C ARG A 347 -18.05 -11.55 -11.64
N ARG A 348 -17.69 -10.97 -12.79
CA ARG A 348 -16.31 -10.98 -13.31
C ARG A 348 -15.36 -10.14 -12.45
N ASP A 349 -15.78 -8.95 -12.00
CA ASP A 349 -15.02 -8.14 -11.03
C ASP A 349 -14.78 -8.92 -9.73
N THR A 350 -15.81 -9.55 -9.18
CA THR A 350 -15.69 -10.42 -7.98
C THR A 350 -14.70 -11.57 -8.22
N GLY A 351 -14.68 -12.14 -9.42
CA GLY A 351 -13.67 -13.12 -9.84
C GLY A 351 -12.26 -12.57 -9.89
N ASP A 352 -12.05 -11.35 -10.43
CA ASP A 352 -10.75 -10.69 -10.44
C ASP A 352 -10.24 -10.38 -9.02
N GLN A 353 -11.11 -9.93 -8.13
CA GLN A 353 -10.80 -9.69 -6.71
C GLN A 353 -10.41 -11.00 -6.00
N LYS A 354 -11.14 -12.10 -6.23
CA LYS A 354 -10.78 -13.45 -5.77
C LYS A 354 -9.39 -13.86 -6.27
N ILE A 355 -9.11 -13.70 -7.57
CA ILE A 355 -7.81 -14.03 -8.15
C ILE A 355 -6.69 -13.25 -7.45
N TRP A 356 -6.83 -11.93 -7.26
CA TRP A 356 -5.80 -11.13 -6.57
C TRP A 356 -5.55 -11.55 -5.11
N SER A 357 -6.61 -11.89 -4.35
CA SER A 357 -6.43 -12.42 -2.99
C SER A 357 -5.64 -13.75 -2.96
N LEU A 358 -5.82 -14.59 -3.98
CA LEU A 358 -5.11 -15.85 -4.14
C LEU A 358 -3.66 -15.65 -4.64
N VAL A 359 -3.39 -14.63 -5.47
CA VAL A 359 -2.03 -14.22 -5.83
C VAL A 359 -1.23 -13.79 -4.60
N LYS A 360 -1.85 -13.04 -3.66
CA LYS A 360 -1.23 -12.70 -2.37
C LYS A 360 -0.88 -13.96 -1.58
N MET A 361 -1.80 -14.93 -1.46
CA MET A 361 -1.51 -16.21 -0.78
C MET A 361 -0.36 -16.97 -1.45
N ARG A 362 -0.38 -17.07 -2.78
CA ARG A 362 0.66 -17.76 -3.56
C ARG A 362 2.05 -17.20 -3.30
N LEU A 363 2.18 -15.88 -3.11
CA LEU A 363 3.46 -15.20 -2.85
C LEU A 363 4.11 -15.64 -1.53
N TYR A 364 3.30 -15.92 -0.49
CA TYR A 364 3.77 -16.29 0.85
C TYR A 364 3.71 -17.80 1.14
N MET A 365 3.41 -18.62 0.13
CA MET A 365 3.45 -20.09 0.22
C MET A 365 4.61 -20.67 -0.60
N THR A 366 5.22 -21.75 -0.11
CA THR A 366 6.10 -22.59 -0.93
C THR A 366 5.28 -23.27 -2.03
N LYS A 367 5.95 -23.80 -3.06
CA LYS A 367 5.29 -24.53 -4.14
C LYS A 367 4.50 -25.75 -3.63
N GLU A 368 5.00 -26.43 -2.61
CA GLU A 368 4.33 -27.57 -1.98
C GLU A 368 3.10 -27.13 -1.17
N GLN A 369 3.24 -26.11 -0.31
CA GLN A 369 2.13 -25.56 0.48
C GLN A 369 0.98 -25.10 -0.43
N TRP A 370 1.30 -24.39 -1.51
CA TRP A 370 0.33 -23.96 -2.50
C TRP A 370 -0.31 -25.14 -3.25
N GLY A 371 0.48 -26.13 -3.66
CA GLY A 371 -0.04 -27.37 -4.28
C GLY A 371 -1.01 -28.13 -3.36
N SER A 372 -0.70 -28.21 -2.07
CA SER A 372 -1.58 -28.78 -1.05
C SER A 372 -2.89 -27.99 -0.92
N TYR A 373 -2.81 -26.66 -0.80
CA TYR A 373 -3.97 -25.76 -0.79
C TYR A 373 -4.87 -25.95 -2.02
N VAL A 374 -4.29 -25.94 -3.23
CA VAL A 374 -5.02 -26.09 -4.50
C VAL A 374 -5.65 -27.47 -4.63
N SER A 375 -4.93 -28.55 -4.28
CA SER A 375 -5.48 -29.91 -4.35
C SER A 375 -6.65 -30.15 -3.39
N THR A 376 -6.63 -29.46 -2.24
CA THR A 376 -7.66 -29.55 -1.20
C THR A 376 -8.88 -28.68 -1.52
N THR A 377 -8.66 -27.41 -1.88
CA THR A 377 -9.74 -26.44 -2.13
C THR A 377 -10.34 -26.53 -3.52
N LYS A 378 -9.61 -27.10 -4.49
CA LYS A 378 -10.04 -27.36 -5.88
C LYS A 378 -10.65 -26.12 -6.56
N PRO A 379 -9.91 -25.00 -6.66
CA PRO A 379 -10.33 -23.87 -7.48
C PRO A 379 -10.55 -24.32 -8.92
N ASP A 380 -11.47 -23.64 -9.61
CA ASP A 380 -11.69 -23.82 -11.04
C ASP A 380 -10.41 -23.52 -11.86
N TYR A 381 -10.27 -24.21 -12.99
CA TYR A 381 -9.06 -24.15 -13.84
C TYR A 381 -8.73 -22.73 -14.28
N ASP A 382 -9.73 -21.94 -14.67
CA ASP A 382 -9.55 -20.57 -15.13
C ASP A 382 -9.05 -19.66 -14.00
N THR A 383 -9.61 -19.77 -12.79
CA THR A 383 -9.08 -19.08 -11.60
C THR A 383 -7.63 -19.47 -11.35
N LEU A 384 -7.30 -20.77 -11.33
CA LEU A 384 -5.95 -21.23 -11.02
C LEU A 384 -4.92 -20.73 -12.05
N ASN A 385 -5.24 -20.84 -13.34
CA ASN A 385 -4.39 -20.36 -14.42
C ASN A 385 -4.17 -18.84 -14.34
N GLN A 386 -5.21 -18.06 -14.00
CA GLN A 386 -5.08 -16.61 -13.79
C GLN A 386 -4.26 -16.25 -12.54
N VAL A 387 -4.30 -17.06 -11.47
CA VAL A 387 -3.45 -16.86 -10.28
C VAL A 387 -1.98 -17.09 -10.63
N GLU A 388 -1.64 -18.21 -11.26
CA GLU A 388 -0.23 -18.51 -11.62
C GLU A 388 0.33 -17.51 -12.65
N LEU A 389 -0.48 -17.07 -13.61
CA LEU A 389 -0.11 -16.03 -14.57
C LEU A 389 0.24 -14.73 -13.85
N ARG A 390 -0.68 -14.19 -13.04
CA ARG A 390 -0.49 -12.90 -12.34
C ARG A 390 0.61 -12.96 -11.28
N TYR A 391 0.76 -14.10 -10.59
CA TYR A 391 1.90 -14.34 -9.69
C TYR A 391 3.22 -14.26 -10.46
N SER A 392 3.31 -14.96 -11.61
CA SER A 392 4.51 -14.93 -12.45
C SER A 392 4.78 -13.54 -13.03
N GLU A 393 3.76 -12.82 -13.46
CA GLU A 393 3.86 -11.44 -13.96
C GLU A 393 4.38 -10.48 -12.88
N TYR A 394 3.78 -10.49 -11.68
CA TYR A 394 4.23 -9.70 -10.53
C TYR A 394 5.70 -9.96 -10.21
N PHE A 395 6.05 -11.23 -10.00
CA PHE A 395 7.36 -11.69 -9.59
C PHE A 395 8.46 -11.28 -10.59
N ASN A 396 8.24 -11.56 -11.89
CA ASN A 396 9.16 -11.19 -12.95
C ASN A 396 9.28 -9.67 -13.13
N THR A 397 8.19 -8.92 -12.94
CA THR A 397 8.18 -7.46 -13.11
C THR A 397 8.99 -6.79 -12.00
N LEU A 398 8.80 -7.19 -10.75
CA LEU A 398 9.55 -6.65 -9.62
C LEU A 398 11.05 -6.95 -9.74
N GLN A 399 11.43 -8.21 -9.99
CA GLN A 399 12.85 -8.59 -10.12
C GLN A 399 13.55 -7.85 -11.27
N LYS A 400 12.93 -7.76 -12.45
CA LYS A 400 13.49 -7.00 -13.58
C LYS A 400 13.66 -5.53 -13.25
N LYS A 401 12.72 -4.94 -12.51
CA LYS A 401 12.82 -3.55 -12.06
C LYS A 401 13.97 -3.37 -11.06
N MET A 402 14.08 -4.22 -10.04
CA MET A 402 15.20 -4.20 -9.07
C MET A 402 16.57 -4.21 -9.78
N ILE A 403 16.74 -5.10 -10.76
CA ILE A 403 18.00 -5.29 -11.48
C ILE A 403 18.30 -4.07 -12.39
N ASN A 404 17.27 -3.48 -12.99
CA ASN A 404 17.38 -2.25 -13.78
C ASN A 404 17.74 -1.03 -12.93
N GLU A 405 17.07 -0.81 -11.80
CA GLU A 405 17.36 0.30 -10.87
C GLU A 405 18.75 0.15 -10.22
N ALA A 406 19.24 -1.09 -10.01
CA ALA A 406 20.62 -1.38 -9.58
C ALA A 406 21.70 -1.16 -10.67
N GLY A 407 21.31 -0.69 -11.87
CA GLY A 407 22.21 -0.38 -12.97
C GLY A 407 22.96 -1.60 -13.52
N LEU A 408 22.35 -2.78 -13.49
CA LEU A 408 22.89 -4.00 -14.12
C LEU A 408 22.19 -4.26 -15.46
N PRO A 409 22.93 -4.70 -16.50
CA PRO A 409 22.33 -5.00 -17.79
C PRO A 409 21.43 -6.23 -17.69
N LEU A 410 20.24 -6.17 -18.30
CA LEU A 410 19.20 -7.21 -18.16
C LEU A 410 19.63 -8.61 -18.61
N ASN A 411 20.68 -8.76 -19.43
CA ASN A 411 21.23 -10.08 -19.77
C ASN A 411 21.99 -10.76 -18.62
N GLN A 412 22.36 -10.02 -17.58
CA GLN A 412 22.84 -10.57 -16.30
C GLN A 412 21.68 -10.85 -15.32
N ALA A 413 20.45 -10.40 -15.63
CA ALA A 413 19.28 -10.64 -14.80
C ALA A 413 18.90 -12.12 -14.79
N ASP A 414 18.86 -12.76 -15.96
CA ASP A 414 18.40 -14.14 -16.09
C ASP A 414 19.25 -15.12 -15.26
N GLY A 415 20.57 -14.89 -15.15
CA GLY A 415 21.44 -15.70 -14.29
C GLY A 415 21.08 -15.56 -12.80
N LEU A 416 20.88 -14.34 -12.33
CA LEU A 416 20.51 -14.02 -10.93
C LEU A 416 19.10 -14.53 -10.57
N ILE A 417 18.15 -14.35 -11.49
CA ILE A 417 16.77 -14.81 -11.32
C ILE A 417 16.74 -16.34 -11.24
N ASN A 418 17.45 -17.03 -12.14
CA ASN A 418 17.51 -18.50 -12.12
C ASN A 418 18.16 -19.05 -10.83
N GLU A 419 19.15 -18.37 -10.27
CA GLU A 419 19.79 -18.74 -9.00
C GLU A 419 18.82 -18.63 -7.81
N ALA A 420 18.06 -17.52 -7.71
CA ALA A 420 17.07 -17.33 -6.64
C ALA A 420 15.84 -18.26 -6.79
N VAL A 421 15.37 -18.46 -8.02
CA VAL A 421 14.17 -19.28 -8.36
C VAL A 421 14.44 -20.79 -8.24
N ALA A 422 15.70 -21.23 -8.20
CA ALA A 422 16.06 -22.63 -7.96
C ALA A 422 15.73 -23.14 -6.53
N THR A 423 15.23 -22.28 -5.64
CA THR A 423 14.98 -22.62 -4.23
C THR A 423 13.50 -22.96 -3.98
N GLU A 424 13.23 -23.94 -3.11
CA GLU A 424 11.85 -24.37 -2.77
C GLU A 424 11.09 -23.40 -1.84
N GLU A 425 11.66 -22.23 -1.61
CA GLU A 425 11.15 -21.18 -0.74
C GLU A 425 9.86 -20.51 -1.26
N THR A 426 9.26 -19.67 -0.42
CA THR A 426 8.17 -18.77 -0.80
C THR A 426 8.61 -17.75 -1.85
N GLY A 427 7.66 -17.22 -2.63
CA GLY A 427 7.97 -16.22 -3.65
C GLY A 427 8.60 -14.94 -3.07
N ILE A 428 8.16 -14.50 -1.88
CA ILE A 428 8.77 -13.33 -1.23
C ILE A 428 10.25 -13.57 -0.88
N LYS A 429 10.61 -14.74 -0.31
CA LYS A 429 12.00 -15.07 0.00
C LYS A 429 12.88 -15.18 -1.25
N GLN A 430 12.32 -15.59 -2.40
CA GLN A 430 13.05 -15.58 -3.67
C GLN A 430 13.29 -14.15 -4.18
N ILE A 431 12.38 -13.20 -3.90
CA ILE A 431 12.59 -11.77 -4.17
C ILE A 431 13.67 -11.21 -3.23
N ASP A 432 13.63 -11.55 -1.95
CA ASP A 432 14.62 -11.12 -0.95
C ASP A 432 16.04 -11.60 -1.32
N LYS A 433 16.20 -12.86 -1.75
CA LYS A 433 17.49 -13.37 -2.28
C LYS A 433 18.01 -12.59 -3.49
N VAL A 434 17.13 -12.14 -4.40
CA VAL A 434 17.55 -11.25 -5.51
C VAL A 434 18.03 -9.90 -4.96
N ALA A 435 17.39 -9.37 -3.93
CA ALA A 435 17.80 -8.12 -3.28
C ALA A 435 19.18 -8.24 -2.61
N GLU A 436 19.41 -9.32 -1.85
CA GLU A 436 20.68 -9.66 -1.20
C GLU A 436 21.83 -9.75 -2.22
N ILE A 437 21.64 -10.50 -3.32
CA ILE A 437 22.67 -10.62 -4.36
C ILE A 437 22.95 -9.27 -5.07
N LEU A 438 21.92 -8.42 -5.23
CA LEU A 438 22.11 -7.05 -5.74
C LEU A 438 22.85 -6.15 -4.74
N ALA A 439 22.64 -6.34 -3.44
CA ALA A 439 23.33 -5.60 -2.38
C ALA A 439 24.83 -5.92 -2.35
N LEU A 440 25.20 -7.21 -2.34
CA LEU A 440 26.60 -7.67 -2.46
C LEU A 440 27.31 -7.08 -3.68
N LYS A 441 26.63 -7.06 -4.83
CA LYS A 441 27.16 -6.47 -6.08
C LYS A 441 27.32 -4.95 -6.02
N GLN A 442 26.47 -4.25 -5.27
CA GLN A 442 26.58 -2.80 -5.07
C GLN A 442 27.65 -2.44 -4.02
N LYS A 443 27.78 -3.21 -2.92
CA LYS A 443 28.91 -3.11 -1.99
C LYS A 443 30.25 -3.25 -2.70
N THR A 444 30.37 -4.21 -3.62
CA THR A 444 31.58 -4.41 -4.44
C THR A 444 31.89 -3.21 -5.37
N LYS A 445 30.90 -2.36 -5.68
CA LYS A 445 31.09 -1.10 -6.43
C LYS A 445 31.42 0.12 -5.54
N GLY A 446 31.51 -0.06 -4.22
CA GLY A 446 31.88 1.01 -3.28
C GLY A 446 30.71 1.82 -2.70
N VAL A 447 29.48 1.29 -2.71
CA VAL A 447 28.34 1.93 -2.01
C VAL A 447 28.54 1.88 -0.50
N SER A 448 28.38 3.02 0.18
CA SER A 448 28.60 3.19 1.63
C SER A 448 27.52 2.54 2.50
N LEU A 449 26.24 2.69 2.13
CA LEU A 449 25.06 2.14 2.84
C LEU A 449 25.23 0.69 3.28
N ALA A 450 24.68 0.31 4.43
CA ALA A 450 24.69 -1.08 4.93
C ALA A 450 24.08 -2.07 3.91
N GLU A 451 24.52 -3.32 3.91
CA GLU A 451 24.10 -4.32 2.91
C GLU A 451 22.58 -4.54 2.94
N ASP A 452 22.00 -4.72 4.12
CA ASP A 452 20.56 -4.87 4.33
C ASP A 452 19.78 -3.63 3.85
N THR A 453 20.31 -2.43 4.07
CA THR A 453 19.73 -1.18 3.56
C THR A 453 19.71 -1.16 2.03
N ILE A 454 20.77 -1.64 1.37
CA ILE A 454 20.82 -1.71 -0.09
C ILE A 454 19.83 -2.77 -0.62
N ALA A 455 19.70 -3.91 0.05
CA ALA A 455 18.72 -4.95 -0.30
C ALA A 455 17.28 -4.43 -0.15
N GLU A 456 16.96 -3.81 0.99
CA GLU A 456 15.66 -3.19 1.23
C GLU A 456 15.38 -2.10 0.19
N GLN A 457 16.34 -1.21 -0.08
CA GLN A 457 16.23 -0.18 -1.10
C GLN A 457 16.02 -0.74 -2.51
N ALA A 458 16.66 -1.85 -2.87
CA ALA A 458 16.45 -2.47 -4.18
C ALA A 458 14.99 -2.90 -4.37
N LYS A 459 14.42 -3.58 -3.38
CA LYS A 459 13.02 -4.03 -3.36
C LYS A 459 12.05 -2.84 -3.27
N MET A 460 12.24 -1.96 -2.30
CA MET A 460 11.40 -0.80 -2.01
C MET A 460 11.36 0.20 -3.17
N GLY A 461 12.53 0.57 -3.71
CA GLY A 461 12.65 1.47 -4.85
C GLY A 461 11.99 0.92 -6.10
N ALA A 462 12.24 -0.36 -6.43
CA ALA A 462 11.61 -1.01 -7.57
C ALA A 462 10.08 -1.06 -7.44
N SER A 463 9.57 -1.42 -6.26
CA SER A 463 8.13 -1.49 -5.99
C SER A 463 7.47 -0.11 -6.11
N ASN A 464 8.05 0.92 -5.49
CA ASN A 464 7.58 2.31 -5.61
C ASN A 464 7.55 2.80 -7.06
N ARG A 465 8.59 2.52 -7.87
CA ARG A 465 8.60 2.91 -9.29
C ARG A 465 7.48 2.22 -10.09
N ILE A 466 7.22 0.92 -9.85
CA ILE A 466 6.13 0.20 -10.54
C ILE A 466 4.75 0.71 -10.09
N TYR A 467 4.57 0.96 -8.79
CA TYR A 467 3.33 1.55 -8.27
C TYR A 467 3.05 2.91 -8.92
N GLU A 468 4.04 3.79 -9.04
CA GLU A 468 3.92 5.07 -9.75
C GLU A 468 3.63 4.94 -11.26
N GLU A 469 4.11 3.88 -11.91
CA GLU A 469 3.77 3.56 -13.30
C GLU A 469 2.30 3.15 -13.42
N ARG A 470 1.82 2.26 -12.54
CA ARG A 470 0.39 1.86 -12.48
C ARG A 470 -0.54 2.98 -12.05
N LEU A 471 -0.12 3.87 -11.16
CA LEU A 471 -0.90 5.05 -10.75
C LEU A 471 -1.16 6.02 -11.93
N LYS A 472 -0.25 6.11 -12.91
CA LYS A 472 -0.47 6.89 -14.14
C LYS A 472 -1.51 6.24 -15.04
N GLU A 473 -1.50 4.91 -15.15
CA GLU A 473 -2.53 4.14 -15.87
C GLU A 473 -3.91 4.28 -15.21
N ILE A 474 -3.97 4.14 -13.88
CA ILE A 474 -5.17 4.38 -13.06
C ILE A 474 -5.73 5.79 -13.30
N LYS A 475 -4.88 6.83 -13.25
CA LYS A 475 -5.33 8.20 -13.49
C LYS A 475 -5.87 8.41 -14.91
N LYS A 476 -5.29 7.74 -15.92
CA LYS A 476 -5.80 7.77 -17.30
C LYS A 476 -7.20 7.16 -17.38
N VAL A 477 -7.40 5.95 -16.85
CA VAL A 477 -8.71 5.28 -16.87
C VAL A 477 -9.76 6.06 -16.07
N ARG A 478 -9.39 6.71 -14.97
CA ARG A 478 -10.28 7.61 -14.21
C ARG A 478 -10.75 8.81 -15.02
N LEU A 479 -9.87 9.43 -15.83
CA LEU A 479 -10.24 10.53 -16.72
C LEU A 479 -11.14 10.06 -17.87
N GLU A 480 -10.85 8.90 -18.45
CA GLU A 480 -11.70 8.29 -19.50
C GLU A 480 -13.11 7.97 -18.96
N LEU A 481 -13.20 7.43 -17.74
CA LEU A 481 -14.48 7.22 -17.05
C LEU A 481 -15.21 8.53 -16.75
N GLU A 482 -14.53 9.58 -16.30
CA GLU A 482 -15.14 10.90 -16.02
C GLU A 482 -15.77 11.50 -17.28
N GLU A 483 -15.04 11.50 -18.41
CA GLU A 483 -15.54 11.95 -19.71
C GLU A 483 -16.77 11.14 -20.15
N ARG A 484 -16.71 9.81 -20.08
CA ARG A 484 -17.82 8.94 -20.46
C ARG A 484 -19.04 9.09 -19.54
N ILE A 485 -18.84 9.29 -18.24
CA ILE A 485 -19.94 9.54 -17.28
C ILE A 485 -20.63 10.88 -17.63
N GLY A 486 -19.85 11.92 -17.95
CA GLY A 486 -20.38 13.18 -18.46
C GLY A 486 -21.26 12.96 -19.68
N ARG A 487 -20.71 12.31 -20.71
CA ARG A 487 -21.42 11.99 -21.96
C ARG A 487 -22.68 11.14 -21.75
N TYR A 488 -22.61 10.16 -20.85
CA TYR A 488 -23.74 9.30 -20.49
C TYR A 488 -24.87 10.10 -19.83
N ASN A 489 -24.52 10.98 -18.88
CA ASN A 489 -25.49 11.83 -18.18
C ASN A 489 -26.19 12.82 -19.14
N GLU A 490 -25.46 13.40 -20.11
CA GLU A 490 -26.04 14.24 -21.18
C GLU A 490 -27.10 13.47 -21.98
N LEU A 491 -26.78 12.27 -22.45
CA LEU A 491 -27.68 11.44 -23.25
C LEU A 491 -28.89 10.96 -22.45
N LEU A 492 -28.71 10.67 -21.16
CA LEU A 492 -29.82 10.32 -20.27
C LEU A 492 -30.78 11.51 -20.10
N VAL A 493 -30.26 12.72 -19.86
CA VAL A 493 -31.08 13.96 -19.82
C VAL A 493 -31.81 14.19 -21.15
N ALA A 494 -31.13 14.02 -22.29
CA ALA A 494 -31.76 14.16 -23.60
C ALA A 494 -32.90 13.15 -23.82
N LYS A 495 -32.73 11.90 -23.37
CA LYS A 495 -33.76 10.85 -23.41
C LYS A 495 -34.96 11.18 -22.50
N GLU A 496 -34.71 11.67 -21.29
CA GLU A 496 -35.76 12.06 -20.32
C GLU A 496 -36.58 13.28 -20.78
N THR A 497 -35.95 14.21 -21.51
CA THR A 497 -36.56 15.48 -21.95
C THR A 497 -37.20 15.42 -23.34
N GLY A 498 -37.21 14.25 -23.99
CA GLY A 498 -37.73 14.11 -25.36
C GLY A 498 -36.88 14.79 -26.43
N GLY A 499 -35.60 15.06 -26.14
CA GLY A 499 -34.63 15.59 -27.10
C GLY A 499 -34.38 14.63 -28.26
N PRO A 500 -33.65 15.07 -29.31
CA PRO A 500 -33.39 14.24 -30.49
C PRO A 500 -32.64 12.97 -30.09
N SER A 501 -33.34 11.83 -30.14
CA SER A 501 -32.83 10.50 -29.80
C SER A 501 -31.76 10.07 -30.80
N ARG A 502 -30.53 10.55 -30.61
CA ARG A 502 -29.41 10.30 -31.51
C ARG A 502 -29.07 8.81 -31.53
N VAL A 503 -29.17 8.27 -32.75
CA VAL A 503 -28.52 7.06 -33.25
C VAL A 503 -28.82 5.75 -32.48
N ARG A 504 -29.70 4.93 -33.07
CA ARG A 504 -29.54 3.47 -32.99
C ARG A 504 -28.32 3.08 -33.81
N SER A 505 -27.46 2.22 -33.28
CA SER A 505 -26.39 1.61 -34.06
C SER A 505 -26.98 0.69 -35.13
N ALA A 506 -26.61 0.91 -36.40
CA ALA A 506 -27.16 0.19 -37.54
C ALA A 506 -26.84 -1.32 -37.54
N SER A 507 -25.84 -1.76 -36.78
CA SER A 507 -25.38 -3.16 -36.76
C SER A 507 -25.93 -4.02 -35.61
N ALA A 508 -26.53 -3.43 -34.57
CA ALA A 508 -26.88 -4.14 -33.35
C ALA A 508 -28.23 -3.78 -32.71
N GLY A 509 -28.95 -2.78 -33.24
CA GLY A 509 -30.25 -2.33 -32.69
C GLY A 509 -30.18 -1.58 -31.35
N GLN A 510 -29.04 -1.62 -30.67
CA GLN A 510 -28.73 -0.89 -29.44
C GLN A 510 -28.66 0.63 -29.65
N THR A 511 -29.01 1.37 -28.62
CA THR A 511 -28.86 2.84 -28.53
C THR A 511 -27.44 3.24 -28.12
N GLU A 512 -27.02 4.47 -28.48
CA GLU A 512 -25.76 5.07 -28.01
C GLU A 512 -25.62 4.99 -26.48
N LEU A 513 -26.72 5.17 -25.74
CA LEU A 513 -26.78 5.10 -24.28
C LEU A 513 -26.47 3.69 -23.73
N GLU A 514 -26.99 2.63 -24.35
CA GLU A 514 -26.73 1.24 -23.94
C GLU A 514 -25.28 0.82 -24.23
N ILE A 515 -24.74 1.25 -25.38
CA ILE A 515 -23.34 1.03 -25.75
C ILE A 515 -22.40 1.72 -24.73
N LEU A 516 -22.68 2.98 -24.38
CA LEU A 516 -21.92 3.71 -23.37
C LEU A 516 -22.05 3.11 -21.97
N LYS A 517 -23.24 2.63 -21.58
CA LYS A 517 -23.44 1.90 -20.32
C LYS A 517 -22.53 0.66 -20.24
N GLY A 518 -22.51 -0.15 -21.29
CA GLY A 518 -21.65 -1.33 -21.38
C GLY A 518 -20.16 -1.00 -21.34
N ALA A 519 -19.74 0.06 -22.04
CA ALA A 519 -18.36 0.55 -22.01
C ALA A 519 -17.94 1.03 -20.62
N LEU A 520 -18.77 1.82 -19.94
CA LEU A 520 -18.55 2.32 -18.58
C LEU A 520 -18.32 1.17 -17.58
N GLU A 521 -19.14 0.12 -17.63
CA GLU A 521 -19.00 -1.00 -16.70
C GLU A 521 -17.77 -1.87 -17.02
N MET A 522 -17.39 -1.99 -18.29
CA MET A 522 -16.13 -2.66 -18.68
C MET A 522 -14.89 -1.88 -18.24
N GLU A 523 -14.89 -0.55 -18.37
CA GLU A 523 -13.79 0.30 -17.89
C GLU A 523 -13.72 0.37 -16.37
N LEU A 524 -14.86 0.39 -15.66
CA LEU A 524 -14.89 0.30 -14.20
C LEU A 524 -14.28 -1.00 -13.68
N ARG A 525 -14.56 -2.13 -14.35
CA ARG A 525 -13.89 -3.41 -14.04
C ARG A 525 -12.40 -3.35 -14.35
N HIS A 526 -12.00 -2.72 -15.46
CA HIS A 526 -10.59 -2.56 -15.79
C HIS A 526 -9.84 -1.74 -14.73
N LEU A 527 -10.43 -0.62 -14.28
CA LEU A 527 -9.89 0.23 -13.23
C LEU A 527 -9.73 -0.56 -11.92
N ARG A 528 -10.76 -1.28 -11.48
CA ARG A 528 -10.69 -2.09 -10.25
C ARG A 528 -9.67 -3.23 -10.33
N ARG A 529 -9.45 -3.81 -11.51
CA ARG A 529 -8.35 -4.76 -11.75
C ARG A 529 -6.97 -4.09 -11.63
N LEU A 530 -6.82 -2.87 -12.17
CA LEU A 530 -5.58 -2.08 -12.06
C LEU A 530 -5.30 -1.62 -10.64
N LEU A 531 -6.33 -1.25 -9.85
CA LEU A 531 -6.18 -0.88 -8.45
C LEU A 531 -5.60 -2.05 -7.64
N SER A 532 -6.15 -3.25 -7.80
CA SER A 532 -5.61 -4.46 -7.15
C SER A 532 -4.21 -4.84 -7.64
N GLU A 533 -3.89 -4.59 -8.92
CA GLU A 533 -2.54 -4.81 -9.47
C GLU A 533 -1.53 -3.81 -8.91
N ALA A 534 -1.88 -2.52 -8.85
CA ALA A 534 -1.06 -1.47 -8.26
C ALA A 534 -0.82 -1.72 -6.77
N ALA A 535 -1.84 -2.18 -6.05
CA ALA A 535 -1.76 -2.49 -4.62
C ALA A 535 -0.79 -3.64 -4.27
N MET A 536 -0.43 -4.51 -5.24
CA MET A 536 0.64 -5.51 -5.05
C MET A 536 2.04 -4.87 -4.98
N PHE A 537 2.20 -3.67 -5.54
CA PHE A 537 3.46 -2.92 -5.59
C PHE A 537 3.50 -1.73 -4.62
N SER A 538 2.36 -1.32 -4.05
CA SER A 538 2.38 -0.50 -2.83
C SER A 538 2.74 -1.38 -1.64
N ASN A 539 3.57 -0.87 -0.74
CA ASN A 539 3.95 -1.59 0.48
C ASN A 539 2.70 -1.80 1.35
N GLU A 540 2.55 -2.96 2.00
CA GLU A 540 1.58 -3.19 3.08
C GLU A 540 0.06 -3.05 2.78
N ALA A 541 -0.35 -2.65 1.57
CA ALA A 541 -1.75 -2.38 1.26
C ALA A 541 -2.67 -3.62 1.22
N TYR A 542 -3.97 -3.36 1.35
CA TYR A 542 -5.02 -4.32 0.99
C TYR A 542 -5.30 -4.24 -0.51
N LEU A 543 -5.21 -5.39 -1.19
CA LEU A 543 -5.35 -5.54 -2.64
C LEU A 543 -6.80 -5.43 -3.10
N THR A 544 -7.75 -5.75 -2.24
CA THR A 544 -9.14 -5.95 -2.64
C THR A 544 -10.10 -4.97 -1.98
N ASP A 545 -11.09 -4.54 -2.76
CA ASP A 545 -12.25 -3.76 -2.29
C ASP A 545 -12.96 -4.48 -1.13
N ALA A 546 -12.96 -5.82 -1.13
CA ALA A 546 -13.46 -6.61 -0.02
C ALA A 546 -12.65 -6.37 1.26
N ALA A 547 -11.31 -6.54 1.23
CA ALA A 547 -10.49 -6.44 2.42
C ALA A 547 -10.38 -5.00 2.96
N VAL A 548 -10.34 -4.00 2.08
CA VAL A 548 -10.43 -2.57 2.47
C VAL A 548 -11.73 -2.29 3.23
N ASN A 549 -12.86 -2.76 2.71
CA ASN A 549 -14.16 -2.50 3.32
C ASN A 549 -14.39 -3.30 4.61
N HIS A 550 -13.78 -4.48 4.74
CA HIS A 550 -13.78 -5.27 5.97
C HIS A 550 -12.91 -4.62 7.05
N ALA A 551 -11.62 -4.50 6.79
CA ALA A 551 -10.63 -4.15 7.79
C ALA A 551 -10.58 -2.64 8.10
N VAL A 552 -10.70 -1.77 7.09
CA VAL A 552 -10.54 -0.32 7.26
C VAL A 552 -11.89 0.35 7.54
N VAL A 553 -12.91 0.05 6.74
CA VAL A 553 -14.21 0.72 6.86
C VAL A 553 -15.10 0.05 7.92
N GLY A 554 -15.19 -1.28 7.94
CA GLY A 554 -15.96 -2.02 8.93
C GLY A 554 -15.32 -1.97 10.32
N ILE A 555 -14.15 -2.61 10.45
CA ILE A 555 -13.52 -2.86 11.75
C ILE A 555 -12.90 -1.59 12.36
N GLN A 556 -11.97 -0.93 11.65
CA GLN A 556 -11.24 0.24 12.18
C GLN A 556 -12.12 1.50 12.29
N SER A 557 -12.88 1.84 11.25
CA SER A 557 -13.77 3.02 11.27
C SER A 557 -15.07 2.75 12.03
N GLY A 558 -15.35 1.48 12.36
CA GLY A 558 -16.45 1.04 13.19
C GLY A 558 -17.84 1.13 12.55
N MET A 559 -17.92 1.04 11.22
CA MET A 559 -19.20 1.04 10.50
C MET A 559 -19.84 -0.35 10.51
N ASP A 560 -21.15 -0.41 10.74
CA ASP A 560 -21.95 -1.66 10.75
C ASP A 560 -22.16 -2.20 9.32
N LEU A 561 -21.07 -2.64 8.72
CA LEU A 561 -21.00 -3.08 7.33
C LEU A 561 -21.30 -4.57 7.21
N LYS A 562 -22.02 -4.91 6.13
CA LYS A 562 -22.25 -6.27 5.67
C LYS A 562 -21.58 -6.49 4.32
N GLN A 563 -20.96 -7.64 4.20
CA GLN A 563 -20.35 -8.12 2.97
C GLN A 563 -21.05 -9.39 2.51
N THR A 564 -21.05 -9.64 1.21
CA THR A 564 -21.47 -10.94 0.67
C THR A 564 -20.54 -12.04 1.16
N LYS A 565 -21.03 -13.27 1.23
CA LYS A 565 -20.20 -14.43 1.60
C LYS A 565 -18.95 -14.54 0.70
N THR A 566 -19.06 -14.21 -0.59
CA THR A 566 -17.91 -14.16 -1.50
C THR A 566 -16.91 -13.05 -1.16
N GLU A 567 -17.36 -11.82 -0.89
CA GLU A 567 -16.49 -10.74 -0.40
C GLU A 567 -15.78 -11.17 0.90
N SER A 568 -16.47 -11.80 1.85
CA SER A 568 -15.85 -12.32 3.08
C SER A 568 -14.81 -13.42 2.83
N MET A 569 -15.02 -14.30 1.85
CA MET A 569 -14.02 -15.31 1.46
C MET A 569 -12.76 -14.69 0.85
N ILE A 570 -12.90 -13.59 0.10
CA ILE A 570 -11.77 -12.81 -0.42
C ILE A 570 -10.94 -12.24 0.75
N ASN A 571 -11.59 -11.74 1.81
CA ASN A 571 -10.89 -11.28 3.02
C ASN A 571 -10.18 -12.42 3.74
N VAL A 572 -10.76 -13.63 3.81
CA VAL A 572 -10.12 -14.79 4.43
C VAL A 572 -8.80 -15.10 3.71
N ASN A 573 -8.82 -15.20 2.37
CA ASN A 573 -7.61 -15.42 1.57
C ASN A 573 -6.56 -14.32 1.82
N GLU A 574 -6.97 -13.06 1.79
CA GLU A 574 -6.07 -11.93 1.93
C GLU A 574 -5.47 -11.84 3.35
N ASN A 575 -6.27 -12.04 4.40
CA ASN A 575 -5.76 -12.05 5.78
C ASN A 575 -4.95 -13.33 6.09
N VAL A 576 -5.18 -14.48 5.42
CA VAL A 576 -4.21 -15.60 5.46
C VAL A 576 -2.86 -15.12 4.94
N ALA A 577 -2.82 -14.50 3.75
CA ALA A 577 -1.57 -14.02 3.17
C ALA A 577 -0.86 -12.98 4.05
N ASP A 578 -1.60 -12.05 4.66
CA ASP A 578 -1.02 -11.07 5.58
C ASP A 578 -0.55 -11.70 6.91
N CYS A 579 -1.20 -12.76 7.42
CA CYS A 579 -0.65 -13.55 8.53
C CYS A 579 0.70 -14.16 8.15
N LEU A 580 0.77 -14.81 6.99
CA LEU A 580 2.00 -15.44 6.51
C LEU A 580 3.13 -14.42 6.29
N LYS A 581 2.80 -13.23 5.77
CA LYS A 581 3.72 -12.10 5.61
C LYS A 581 4.36 -11.69 6.94
N GLU A 582 3.56 -11.37 7.97
CA GLU A 582 4.13 -10.92 9.24
C GLU A 582 4.88 -12.04 9.97
N ILE A 583 4.39 -13.28 9.93
CA ILE A 583 5.10 -14.40 10.55
C ILE A 583 6.43 -14.65 9.83
N ALA A 584 6.47 -14.61 8.50
CA ALA A 584 7.72 -14.75 7.75
C ALA A 584 8.73 -13.64 8.09
N ARG A 585 8.27 -12.39 8.19
CA ARG A 585 9.10 -11.21 8.54
C ARG A 585 9.66 -11.28 9.96
N HIS A 586 8.84 -11.68 10.93
CA HIS A 586 9.18 -11.58 12.37
C HIS A 586 9.67 -12.89 13.00
N GLY A 587 9.41 -14.05 12.39
CA GLY A 587 9.83 -15.34 12.95
C GLY A 587 10.09 -16.48 11.95
N GLY A 588 9.89 -16.30 10.65
CA GLY A 588 9.97 -17.38 9.67
C GLY A 588 11.34 -18.07 9.65
N GLY A 589 11.36 -19.40 9.84
CA GLY A 589 12.60 -20.18 9.95
C GLY A 589 13.45 -19.91 11.21
N LYS A 590 12.92 -19.19 12.21
CA LYS A 590 13.56 -18.95 13.51
C LYS A 590 13.00 -19.87 14.61
N GLY A 591 13.61 -19.84 15.79
CA GLY A 591 13.27 -20.72 16.92
C GLY A 591 11.97 -20.36 17.67
N GLU A 592 11.70 -21.11 18.73
CA GLU A 592 10.53 -20.98 19.61
C GLU A 592 10.45 -19.58 20.26
N GLU A 593 11.60 -18.95 20.50
CA GLU A 593 11.74 -17.61 21.07
C GLU A 593 11.09 -16.51 20.22
N PHE A 594 11.03 -16.68 18.90
CA PHE A 594 10.39 -15.72 17.98
C PHE A 594 8.88 -15.92 17.80
N LEU A 595 8.28 -16.95 18.43
CA LEU A 595 6.81 -17.15 18.37
C LEU A 595 6.07 -15.91 18.90
N GLY A 596 6.62 -15.27 19.94
CA GLY A 596 6.02 -14.11 20.59
C GLY A 596 5.89 -12.91 19.67
N GLU A 597 7.00 -12.48 19.06
CA GLU A 597 7.04 -11.37 18.10
C GLU A 597 6.14 -11.67 16.89
N ALA A 598 6.28 -12.86 16.29
CA ALA A 598 5.50 -13.27 15.12
C ALA A 598 3.99 -13.25 15.39
N ALA A 599 3.55 -13.82 16.52
CA ALA A 599 2.15 -13.80 16.94
C ALA A 599 1.66 -12.38 17.25
N TYR A 600 2.47 -11.58 17.95
CA TYR A 600 2.16 -10.20 18.28
C TYR A 600 1.93 -9.36 17.01
N LYS A 601 2.79 -9.48 16.01
CA LYS A 601 2.71 -8.74 14.75
C LYS A 601 1.53 -9.21 13.89
N ALA A 602 1.36 -10.52 13.71
CA ALA A 602 0.31 -11.12 12.89
C ALA A 602 -1.10 -11.08 13.50
N SER A 603 -1.23 -10.92 14.82
CA SER A 603 -2.50 -11.00 15.58
C SER A 603 -3.71 -10.23 15.00
N LYS A 604 -3.47 -9.04 14.43
CA LYS A 604 -4.54 -8.22 13.82
C LYS A 604 -5.19 -8.94 12.63
N TYR A 605 -4.43 -9.77 11.92
CA TYR A 605 -4.89 -10.55 10.78
C TYR A 605 -5.54 -11.88 11.20
N PHE A 606 -5.13 -12.50 12.33
CA PHE A 606 -5.83 -13.65 12.94
C PHE A 606 -7.30 -13.30 13.22
N PHE A 607 -7.51 -12.17 13.91
CA PHE A 607 -8.82 -11.64 14.24
C PHE A 607 -9.65 -11.37 12.98
N ARG A 608 -9.07 -10.67 11.98
CA ARG A 608 -9.77 -10.30 10.73
C ARG A 608 -10.14 -11.50 9.86
N LEU A 609 -9.26 -12.49 9.74
CA LEU A 609 -9.52 -13.76 9.05
C LEU A 609 -10.70 -14.49 9.70
N ALA A 610 -10.62 -14.69 11.02
CA ALA A 610 -11.64 -15.42 11.76
C ALA A 610 -12.98 -14.68 11.81
N ASP A 611 -12.97 -13.35 11.91
CA ASP A 611 -14.16 -12.51 11.79
C ASP A 611 -14.83 -12.67 10.42
N ALA A 612 -14.07 -12.56 9.33
CA ALA A 612 -14.60 -12.78 7.98
C ALA A 612 -15.22 -14.18 7.82
N ALA A 613 -14.63 -15.22 8.40
CA ALA A 613 -15.21 -16.56 8.45
C ALA A 613 -16.53 -16.62 9.26
N LYS A 614 -16.58 -15.96 10.43
CA LYS A 614 -17.79 -15.85 11.27
C LYS A 614 -18.91 -15.08 10.56
N ASN A 615 -18.58 -14.04 9.78
CA ASN A 615 -19.54 -13.28 8.97
C ASN A 615 -20.20 -14.13 7.88
N MET A 616 -19.48 -15.10 7.30
CA MET A 616 -20.04 -16.10 6.37
C MET A 616 -20.97 -17.13 7.05
N GLY A 617 -20.98 -17.18 8.38
CA GLY A 617 -21.65 -18.22 9.17
C GLY A 617 -20.77 -19.46 9.42
N LEU A 618 -19.47 -19.40 9.14
CA LEU A 618 -18.54 -20.54 9.24
C LEU A 618 -17.85 -20.63 10.62
N SER A 619 -18.49 -20.15 11.68
CA SER A 619 -17.98 -20.19 13.07
C SER A 619 -17.85 -21.60 13.65
N THR A 620 -18.40 -22.62 12.98
CA THR A 620 -18.29 -24.04 13.36
C THR A 620 -17.12 -24.76 12.68
N VAL A 621 -16.42 -24.11 11.74
CA VAL A 621 -15.20 -24.67 11.14
C VAL A 621 -14.10 -24.72 12.22
N ALA A 622 -13.42 -25.87 12.30
CA ALA A 622 -12.39 -26.10 13.31
C ALA A 622 -11.32 -25.00 13.30
N GLY A 623 -10.94 -24.53 14.48
CA GLY A 623 -9.95 -23.46 14.66
C GLY A 623 -10.45 -22.03 14.42
N VAL A 624 -11.62 -21.79 13.82
CA VAL A 624 -12.09 -20.41 13.56
C VAL A 624 -12.30 -19.61 14.85
N ASN A 625 -13.01 -20.16 15.84
CA ASN A 625 -13.20 -19.43 17.11
C ASN A 625 -11.87 -19.33 17.90
N THR A 626 -11.07 -20.40 17.92
CA THR A 626 -9.73 -20.42 18.52
C THR A 626 -8.85 -19.28 17.99
N LEU A 627 -8.87 -19.06 16.67
CA LEU A 627 -8.12 -18.00 16.00
C LEU A 627 -8.71 -16.61 16.23
N TYR A 628 -10.04 -16.50 16.32
CA TYR A 628 -10.71 -15.26 16.70
C TYR A 628 -10.32 -14.83 18.11
N ASP A 629 -10.37 -15.74 19.06
CA ASP A 629 -10.13 -15.47 20.49
C ASP A 629 -8.65 -15.16 20.74
N ALA A 630 -7.73 -15.93 20.15
CA ALA A 630 -6.29 -15.64 20.18
C ALA A 630 -5.95 -14.29 19.49
N GLY A 631 -6.55 -14.03 18.33
CA GLY A 631 -6.39 -12.76 17.63
C GLY A 631 -6.92 -11.58 18.44
N TYR A 632 -8.07 -11.73 19.09
CA TYR A 632 -8.67 -10.68 19.93
C TYR A 632 -7.84 -10.39 21.19
N GLU A 633 -7.45 -11.43 21.94
CA GLU A 633 -6.61 -11.28 23.14
C GLU A 633 -5.31 -10.54 22.83
N ILE A 634 -4.58 -10.98 21.79
CA ILE A 634 -3.30 -10.37 21.44
C ILE A 634 -3.47 -8.98 20.82
N SER A 635 -4.36 -8.81 19.84
CA SER A 635 -4.44 -7.56 19.07
C SER A 635 -5.25 -6.45 19.75
N ILE A 636 -6.24 -6.79 20.61
CA ILE A 636 -7.13 -5.83 21.25
C ILE A 636 -6.82 -5.67 22.74
N GLU A 637 -6.61 -6.77 23.48
CA GLU A 637 -6.37 -6.70 24.92
C GLU A 637 -4.91 -6.39 25.27
N LEU A 638 -3.95 -7.19 24.81
CA LEU A 638 -2.53 -6.99 25.15
C LEU A 638 -2.00 -5.65 24.63
N LYS A 639 -2.21 -5.36 23.34
CA LYS A 639 -1.86 -4.06 22.72
C LYS A 639 -2.59 -2.88 23.34
N GLY A 640 -3.78 -3.09 23.91
CA GLY A 640 -4.58 -2.04 24.55
C GLY A 640 -4.17 -1.72 25.99
N ARG A 641 -3.49 -2.63 26.70
CA ARG A 641 -3.17 -2.49 28.14
C ARG A 641 -1.85 -1.80 28.44
N GLY A 642 -0.89 -1.81 27.50
CA GLY A 642 0.35 -1.03 27.61
C GLY A 642 1.25 -1.39 28.80
N GLY A 643 1.72 -2.64 28.88
CA GLY A 643 2.71 -3.05 29.88
C GLY A 643 3.00 -4.55 29.89
N GLY A 644 4.18 -4.94 30.39
CA GLY A 644 4.67 -6.32 30.41
C GLY A 644 5.44 -6.72 29.15
N ASN A 645 6.04 -7.93 29.16
CA ASN A 645 6.64 -8.51 27.96
C ASN A 645 5.51 -9.04 27.05
N VAL A 646 5.05 -8.19 26.13
CA VAL A 646 3.91 -8.46 25.24
C VAL A 646 4.18 -9.60 24.25
N GLU A 647 5.44 -9.89 23.94
CA GLU A 647 5.82 -11.00 23.05
C GLU A 647 5.70 -12.33 23.79
N LEU A 648 6.22 -12.42 25.01
CA LEU A 648 6.01 -13.58 25.89
C LEU A 648 4.51 -13.86 26.09
N GLN A 649 3.73 -12.83 26.43
CA GLN A 649 2.26 -12.94 26.57
C GLN A 649 1.58 -13.37 25.27
N SER A 650 2.09 -12.95 24.10
CA SER A 650 1.57 -13.38 22.80
C SER A 650 1.89 -14.85 22.52
N ALA A 651 3.08 -15.33 22.86
CA ALA A 651 3.45 -16.74 22.78
C ALA A 651 2.61 -17.60 23.74
N GLU A 652 2.37 -17.13 24.97
CA GLU A 652 1.50 -17.77 25.95
C GLU A 652 0.04 -17.86 25.45
N ALA A 653 -0.49 -16.79 24.85
CA ALA A 653 -1.83 -16.79 24.25
C ALA A 653 -1.94 -17.82 23.10
N ILE A 654 -0.94 -17.89 22.20
CA ILE A 654 -0.92 -18.94 21.16
C ILE A 654 -0.90 -20.34 21.77
N ARG A 655 -0.06 -20.60 22.78
CA ARG A 655 0.02 -21.91 23.45
C ARG A 655 -1.30 -22.25 24.17
N LYS A 656 -1.93 -21.29 24.83
CA LYS A 656 -3.24 -21.40 25.49
C LYS A 656 -4.33 -21.81 24.51
N TYR A 657 -4.48 -21.10 23.40
CA TYR A 657 -5.55 -21.33 22.44
C TYR A 657 -5.32 -22.56 21.54
N PHE A 658 -4.08 -22.83 21.13
CA PHE A 658 -3.72 -23.98 20.30
C PHE A 658 -3.20 -25.18 21.11
N GLY A 659 -3.50 -25.26 22.41
CA GLY A 659 -3.24 -26.43 23.26
C GLY A 659 -1.76 -26.84 23.35
N GLY A 660 -0.83 -25.89 23.20
CA GLY A 660 0.61 -26.13 23.18
C GLY A 660 1.14 -26.86 21.93
N SER A 661 0.31 -27.09 20.91
CA SER A 661 0.73 -27.73 19.65
C SER A 661 1.45 -26.78 18.69
N VAL A 662 1.53 -25.49 19.02
CA VAL A 662 2.23 -24.46 18.27
C VAL A 662 3.27 -23.84 19.20
N LYS A 663 4.53 -24.04 18.85
CA LYS A 663 5.72 -23.61 19.59
C LYS A 663 6.61 -22.73 18.72
N THR A 664 6.68 -22.97 17.41
CA THR A 664 7.47 -22.16 16.48
C THR A 664 6.61 -21.29 15.57
N PRO A 665 7.19 -20.20 15.00
CA PRO A 665 6.56 -19.42 13.93
C PRO A 665 6.12 -20.27 12.72
N ASP A 666 6.90 -21.28 12.35
CA ASP A 666 6.57 -22.15 11.20
C ASP A 666 5.39 -23.10 11.49
N GLU A 667 5.24 -23.57 12.74
CA GLU A 667 4.05 -24.31 13.19
C GLU A 667 2.80 -23.40 13.22
N LEU A 668 2.98 -22.11 13.55
CA LEU A 668 1.91 -21.12 13.48
C LEU A 668 1.48 -20.88 12.03
N VAL A 669 2.43 -20.75 11.09
CA VAL A 669 2.16 -20.72 9.64
C VAL A 669 1.33 -21.93 9.23
N ALA A 670 1.76 -23.15 9.58
CA ALA A 670 1.03 -24.37 9.23
C ALA A 670 -0.41 -24.35 9.76
N LYS A 671 -0.62 -23.90 11.01
CA LYS A 671 -1.95 -23.80 11.62
C LYS A 671 -2.85 -22.74 10.96
N ILE A 672 -2.31 -21.60 10.54
CA ILE A 672 -3.06 -20.58 9.79
C ILE A 672 -3.47 -21.11 8.41
N VAL A 673 -2.57 -21.79 7.70
CA VAL A 673 -2.88 -22.40 6.40
C VAL A 673 -3.94 -23.49 6.53
N GLU A 674 -3.87 -24.34 7.56
CA GLU A 674 -4.87 -25.36 7.87
C GLU A 674 -6.27 -24.74 8.05
N ILE A 675 -6.40 -23.71 8.90
CA ILE A 675 -7.68 -23.05 9.18
C ILE A 675 -8.21 -22.34 7.92
N GLY A 676 -7.36 -21.59 7.21
CA GLY A 676 -7.74 -20.92 5.95
C GLY A 676 -8.22 -21.92 4.89
N THR A 677 -7.53 -23.06 4.75
CA THR A 677 -7.92 -24.17 3.86
C THR A 677 -9.27 -24.76 4.25
N ALA A 678 -9.48 -25.03 5.55
CA ALA A 678 -10.75 -25.57 6.05
C ALA A 678 -11.93 -24.61 5.80
N VAL A 679 -11.72 -23.30 5.97
CA VAL A 679 -12.73 -22.28 5.63
C VAL A 679 -13.02 -22.24 4.13
N SER A 680 -11.99 -22.28 3.27
CA SER A 680 -12.16 -22.37 1.81
C SER A 680 -12.96 -23.60 1.36
N VAL A 681 -12.71 -24.76 1.97
CA VAL A 681 -13.46 -26.01 1.71
C VAL A 681 -14.91 -25.88 2.16
N ALA A 682 -15.15 -25.38 3.38
CA ALA A 682 -16.49 -25.21 3.93
C ALA A 682 -17.33 -24.19 3.13
N PHE A 683 -16.73 -23.06 2.73
CA PHE A 683 -17.36 -22.08 1.82
C PHE A 683 -17.66 -22.69 0.43
N SER A 684 -16.78 -23.55 -0.07
CA SER A 684 -16.99 -24.21 -1.36
C SER A 684 -18.17 -25.19 -1.31
N ALA A 685 -18.29 -25.93 -0.21
CA ALA A 685 -19.35 -26.91 0.05
C ALA A 685 -20.69 -26.32 0.51
N SER A 686 -20.75 -25.04 0.92
CA SER A 686 -22.00 -24.45 1.42
C SER A 686 -23.05 -24.30 0.30
N GLU A 687 -24.25 -24.84 0.51
CA GLU A 687 -25.38 -24.79 -0.45
C GLU A 687 -26.08 -23.42 -0.52
N GLY A 688 -25.78 -22.50 0.40
CA GLY A 688 -26.36 -21.16 0.42
C GLY A 688 -25.85 -20.26 -0.72
N ASN A 689 -26.64 -19.26 -1.10
CA ASN A 689 -26.26 -18.36 -2.18
C ASN A 689 -25.03 -17.52 -1.76
N LYS A 690 -23.92 -17.69 -2.50
CA LYS A 690 -22.62 -17.06 -2.20
C LYS A 690 -22.61 -15.53 -2.38
N ASN A 691 -23.69 -14.98 -2.95
CA ASN A 691 -23.95 -13.54 -3.06
C ASN A 691 -24.86 -12.99 -1.94
N GLU A 692 -25.35 -13.84 -1.02
CA GLU A 692 -26.05 -13.36 0.18
C GLU A 692 -25.12 -12.54 1.08
N LEU A 693 -25.67 -11.51 1.71
CA LEU A 693 -25.01 -10.78 2.77
C LEU A 693 -24.83 -11.68 3.99
N GLY A 694 -23.62 -11.65 4.56
CA GLY A 694 -23.30 -12.26 5.84
C GLY A 694 -23.88 -11.49 7.02
N LYS A 695 -23.43 -11.86 8.22
CA LYS A 695 -23.68 -11.07 9.44
C LYS A 695 -22.96 -9.72 9.34
N ALA A 696 -23.46 -8.74 10.11
CA ALA A 696 -22.78 -7.45 10.21
C ALA A 696 -21.53 -7.57 11.08
N MET A 697 -20.49 -6.83 10.71
CA MET A 697 -19.19 -6.90 11.37
C MET A 697 -19.22 -6.24 12.75
N PRO A 698 -18.77 -6.92 13.83
CA PRO A 698 -18.50 -6.24 15.08
C PRO A 698 -17.33 -5.26 14.90
N SER A 699 -17.56 -3.97 15.15
CA SER A 699 -16.46 -3.01 15.16
C SER A 699 -15.49 -3.25 16.31
N GLU A 700 -14.22 -2.90 16.15
CA GLU A 700 -13.22 -2.92 17.24
C GLU A 700 -13.73 -2.15 18.48
N LYS A 701 -14.50 -1.09 18.26
CA LYS A 701 -15.12 -0.26 19.30
C LYS A 701 -16.32 -0.94 19.98
N ASN A 702 -17.11 -1.73 19.27
CA ASN A 702 -18.23 -2.48 19.85
C ASN A 702 -17.75 -3.75 20.56
N ALA A 703 -16.72 -4.42 20.05
CA ALA A 703 -16.12 -5.59 20.70
C ALA A 703 -15.57 -5.24 22.09
N ARG A 704 -14.93 -4.06 22.24
CA ARG A 704 -14.49 -3.50 23.54
C ARG A 704 -15.62 -3.14 24.52
N ASN A 705 -16.86 -3.04 24.06
CA ASN A 705 -18.03 -2.65 24.87
C ASN A 705 -19.04 -3.80 25.07
N ALA A 706 -18.81 -4.97 24.46
CA ALA A 706 -19.71 -6.13 24.51
C ALA A 706 -19.28 -7.18 25.56
N ASN A 707 -18.09 -7.01 26.12
CA ASN A 707 -17.53 -7.72 27.28
C ASN A 707 -17.33 -6.73 28.44
#